data_AF-H2AYN9-F1
#
_entry.id   AF-H2AYN9-F1
#
_cell.length_a   1.000
_cell.length_b   1.000
_cell.length_c   1.000
_cell.angle_alpha   90.00
_cell.angle_beta   90.00
_cell.angle_gamma   90.00
#
_symmetry.space_group_name_H-M   'P 1'
#
loop_
_entity.id
_entity.type
_entity.pdbx_description
1 polymer ?
#
loop_
_entity_poly.entity_id
_entity_poly.type
_entity_poly.pdbx_seq_one_letter_code
_entity_poly.pdbx_strand_id
1 'polypeptide(L)'
;MGSNQPLFQLRKELESPSPNVYVDNDDTVNYAAMVDSTMDTTMDSFKSFTQNDQVKIFTENEKYTVERLATALPNNVTTSQLLSGSVDTTSKKALINDLNNLYVWDYSTEQTSTNFGAQYRVPLHSDHGELDALPLCLVTWPSTMEDITDSSSFSNCGIVIIEKNSGLITYFEDIDSINNLSSQISRNLAHTLDLKLDDSDGYVTHASNCEPSGIVVATSHGRVLFVTIRDSIGSPSVQLKQQLIKASKKFLFGFRLGSSKLSSHNVVSLKNGPIVGKGERLLYITTLSGEFQAWQLSVSSNSFKRISTNVSGQIVDSLKDLYPFAYGSLKILDAHPLFHSNPNVHLFLSSINNNDETYYILSTIIFDERTNNFTIFSTYRLNTTVTPLLKDDPLPKLFIPNALHETSSPVTSVFVLFKHFVILTQVSSKLDSNYTLRRKWEDIISFREDVDIIGSGYDTDSLYLMNKGLGGIMKITIKPTNNDINELQQTPGFIKSHVDQAIYFATSSSNNPVEFNLSEDIFLENGAIESDLILSADEIFNSTGRYIPPTTNNLQQHLNLRIGFFKNLLKFTELNFNYKVSPKVKLALVEKFEIMNCCLRLLQFVSRSDEFSSKLNNIWALVLKKRGRTVDEIVLNRLSEFPNLFSAFLTDINVASESVNFKSSLIDLLASCIYECVLEDGEQTLRHSSLRLDPLEIDETKLPWFISPENLTVLNKIFFDYKFSLDKEKISITTNEKEQFLTLLKILYYFFNQTKIWVSQSGFLPNSKENDQFSKAIESMDKLYEENHIDWNRVLCELNYEEQSLQITEFYNDLKALIETLELIPNNEKLYLQFFDKFQYPFSSTLFEYYIKNNKLHDLFYRFPSQHDQLIDFFNNNYPKYSQFSWIQDILDDDYKKASNTLANIDFLGESITKNQLSLNIAKLSGLVEETNVDNDELANIQRKLDILDGEFDLYQKVKHADISLNDRYKNTQFEIIYNKQVEELKQEKTIPFVEVIDLYSLLSDSESFVYALKLLAFNSDNLEYELKQILISMVWRRCVLCDMDRLQEDIRNSILYQVIEKFFEQKLYFANFPLPSVSLITDTSTLSREYLKHVYSNVLNEQEINNVTELISASIERLTADSSELQKRLHSALSLANEVTGSHCVINYEINTMEFK
;
A
#
# COMPACT_ATOMS: atom_id res chain seq x y z
N MET A 1 17.36 -2.58 -20.45
CA MET A 1 17.80 -3.96 -20.16
C MET A 1 18.28 -4.00 -18.73
N GLY A 2 17.83 -5.01 -17.98
CA GLY A 2 17.67 -4.94 -16.52
C GLY A 2 18.94 -4.81 -15.70
N SER A 3 18.81 -4.08 -14.59
CA SER A 3 19.71 -4.15 -13.44
C SER A 3 18.85 -4.30 -12.19
N ASN A 4 18.69 -5.55 -11.75
CA ASN A 4 18.26 -5.92 -10.42
C ASN A 4 19.30 -5.44 -9.40
N GLN A 5 18.94 -4.50 -8.53
CA GLN A 5 19.57 -4.34 -7.21
C GLN A 5 18.49 -4.03 -6.17
N PRO A 6 18.56 -4.63 -4.97
CA PRO A 6 17.57 -4.46 -3.91
C PRO A 6 17.76 -3.11 -3.20
N LEU A 7 16.66 -2.40 -2.96
CA LEU A 7 16.60 -1.23 -2.08
C LEU A 7 16.68 -1.67 -0.61
N PHE A 8 17.44 -0.91 0.20
CA PHE A 8 17.64 -1.01 1.66
C PHE A 8 18.76 -1.96 2.16
N GLN A 9 19.98 -1.39 2.28
CA GLN A 9 20.92 -1.75 3.34
C GLN A 9 21.40 -0.47 4.03
N LEU A 10 20.98 -0.25 5.28
CA LEU A 10 21.62 0.68 6.21
C LEU A 10 22.98 0.08 6.61
N ARG A 11 24.09 0.71 6.20
CA ARG A 11 25.43 0.35 6.68
C ARG A 11 25.75 1.13 7.96
N LYS A 12 26.14 0.38 8.99
CA LYS A 12 26.83 0.85 10.19
C LYS A 12 28.20 1.45 9.82
N GLU A 13 28.53 2.55 10.47
CA GLU A 13 29.74 3.34 10.30
C GLU A 13 31.03 2.60 10.68
N LEU A 14 32.13 3.13 10.12
CA LEU A 14 33.52 2.66 10.20
C LEU A 14 34.20 3.12 11.50
N GLU A 15 34.86 2.21 12.20
CA GLU A 15 35.97 2.54 13.12
C GLU A 15 37.31 2.09 12.51
N SER A 16 38.31 2.97 12.61
CA SER A 16 39.69 2.79 12.15
C SER A 16 40.63 2.38 13.32
N PRO A 17 41.88 1.93 13.07
CA PRO A 17 42.45 0.76 13.75
C PRO A 17 43.44 0.99 14.92
N SER A 18 43.35 0.10 15.93
CA SER A 18 44.43 -0.50 16.78
C SER A 18 45.26 0.41 17.73
N PRO A 19 46.00 -0.10 18.76
CA PRO A 19 46.40 -1.49 19.05
C PRO A 19 46.34 -2.00 20.53
N ASN A 20 46.32 -3.34 20.65
CA ASN A 20 46.89 -4.22 21.69
C ASN A 20 47.00 -3.78 23.16
N VAL A 21 46.25 -4.47 24.04
CA VAL A 21 46.78 -4.95 25.34
C VAL A 21 46.22 -6.34 25.63
N TYR A 22 47.12 -7.31 25.79
CA TYR A 22 46.85 -8.66 26.34
C TYR A 22 46.58 -8.57 27.85
N VAL A 23 45.53 -9.24 28.34
CA VAL A 23 45.52 -9.87 29.68
C VAL A 23 44.64 -11.14 29.63
N ASP A 24 45.19 -12.21 30.20
CA ASP A 24 44.69 -13.58 30.32
C ASP A 24 43.54 -13.79 31.34
N ASN A 25 42.80 -14.87 31.09
CA ASN A 25 42.18 -15.86 31.99
C ASN A 25 40.92 -15.57 32.81
N ASP A 26 40.03 -16.58 32.72
CA ASP A 26 39.12 -17.16 33.72
C ASP A 26 38.17 -16.22 34.50
N ASP A 27 36.88 -16.29 34.16
CA ASP A 27 35.79 -16.65 35.08
C ASP A 27 34.43 -16.32 34.45
N THR A 28 33.75 -17.34 33.91
CA THR A 28 32.34 -17.25 33.51
C THR A 28 31.45 -17.37 34.75
N VAL A 29 30.99 -16.24 35.29
CA VAL A 29 29.92 -16.19 36.30
C VAL A 29 28.84 -15.20 35.87
N ASN A 30 27.66 -15.76 35.59
CA ASN A 30 26.31 -15.22 35.69
C ASN A 30 26.14 -13.71 35.99
N TYR A 31 25.69 -12.94 35.00
CA TYR A 31 24.75 -11.83 35.18
C TYR A 31 23.84 -11.69 33.94
N ALA A 32 22.91 -12.64 33.81
CA ALA A 32 21.69 -12.49 33.01
C ALA A 32 20.50 -12.66 33.97
N ALA A 33 20.28 -11.65 34.79
CA ALA A 33 19.09 -11.51 35.61
C ALA A 33 18.79 -10.01 35.67
N MET A 34 17.53 -9.67 35.38
CA MET A 34 16.96 -8.34 35.11
C MET A 34 16.93 -7.95 33.63
N VAL A 35 15.87 -8.40 32.94
CA VAL A 35 15.00 -7.61 32.04
C VAL A 35 13.88 -8.48 31.44
N ASP A 36 13.94 -9.81 31.53
CA ASP A 36 12.89 -10.72 31.00
C ASP A 36 11.69 -11.00 31.93
N SER A 37 11.23 -10.03 32.73
CA SER A 37 10.14 -10.29 33.68
C SER A 37 9.05 -9.21 33.72
N THR A 38 8.49 -8.83 32.57
CA THR A 38 7.22 -8.07 32.54
C THR A 38 6.28 -8.36 31.37
N MET A 39 6.62 -9.22 30.40
CA MET A 39 5.72 -9.48 29.24
C MET A 39 4.92 -10.79 29.31
N ASP A 40 5.33 -11.78 30.12
CA ASP A 40 4.75 -13.13 30.05
C ASP A 40 3.63 -13.47 31.06
N THR A 41 3.13 -12.52 31.85
CA THR A 41 2.11 -12.81 32.88
C THR A 41 0.73 -12.18 32.63
N THR A 42 0.49 -11.53 31.49
CA THR A 42 -0.79 -10.81 31.28
C THR A 42 -1.72 -11.41 30.22
N MET A 43 -1.28 -12.44 29.47
CA MET A 43 -2.17 -13.19 28.57
C MET A 43 -2.95 -14.31 29.26
N ASP A 44 -2.56 -14.70 30.48
CA ASP A 44 -3.22 -15.76 31.25
C ASP A 44 -4.60 -15.36 31.84
N SER A 45 -4.93 -14.06 31.86
CA SER A 45 -6.17 -13.55 32.48
C SER A 45 -7.40 -13.55 31.56
N PHE A 46 -7.23 -13.87 30.28
CA PHE A 46 -8.33 -13.99 29.31
C PHE A 46 -8.83 -15.43 29.10
N LYS A 47 -8.33 -16.39 29.89
CA LYS A 47 -8.85 -17.78 29.99
C LYS A 47 -10.31 -17.88 30.49
N SER A 48 -10.97 -16.77 30.82
CA SER A 48 -12.29 -16.78 31.47
C SER A 48 -13.49 -17.00 30.53
N PHE A 49 -13.29 -17.12 29.21
CA PHE A 49 -14.37 -17.47 28.27
C PHE A 49 -14.32 -18.90 27.73
N THR A 50 -13.35 -19.71 28.14
CA THR A 50 -13.35 -21.16 27.94
C THR A 50 -13.71 -21.85 29.26
N GLN A 51 -14.95 -22.32 29.38
CA GLN A 51 -15.29 -23.25 30.44
C GLN A 51 -14.37 -24.48 30.36
N ASN A 52 -13.75 -24.81 31.49
CA ASN A 52 -12.91 -25.97 31.78
C ASN A 52 -11.50 -26.01 31.12
N ASP A 53 -10.47 -25.79 31.94
CA ASP A 53 -9.03 -26.06 31.68
C ASP A 53 -8.71 -27.53 31.27
N GLN A 54 -9.70 -28.38 31.08
CA GLN A 54 -9.57 -29.81 30.80
C GLN A 54 -9.73 -30.17 29.31
N VAL A 55 -10.44 -29.37 28.52
CA VAL A 55 -10.66 -29.60 27.08
C VAL A 55 -10.12 -28.42 26.30
N LYS A 56 -9.10 -28.66 25.47
CA LYS A 56 -8.43 -27.61 24.71
C LYS A 56 -9.00 -27.54 23.30
N ILE A 57 -9.67 -26.45 22.96
CA ILE A 57 -10.18 -26.18 21.61
C ILE A 57 -9.02 -25.71 20.73
N PHE A 58 -8.78 -26.41 19.61
CA PHE A 58 -7.77 -26.03 18.63
C PHE A 58 -8.29 -25.08 17.57
N THR A 59 -9.54 -25.24 17.17
CA THR A 59 -10.26 -24.32 16.27
C THR A 59 -11.77 -24.52 16.42
N GLU A 60 -12.54 -23.47 16.20
CA GLU A 60 -14.00 -23.49 16.18
C GLU A 60 -14.51 -22.49 15.14
N ASN A 61 -15.57 -22.87 14.42
CA ASN A 61 -16.40 -21.94 13.67
C ASN A 61 -17.90 -22.24 13.90
N GLU A 62 -18.77 -21.68 13.06
CA GLU A 62 -20.22 -21.92 13.12
C GLU A 62 -20.62 -23.36 12.78
N LYS A 63 -19.78 -24.08 12.03
CA LYS A 63 -20.11 -25.39 11.46
C LYS A 63 -19.43 -26.57 12.15
N TYR A 64 -18.24 -26.39 12.72
CA TYR A 64 -17.50 -27.45 13.38
C TYR A 64 -16.60 -26.95 14.53
N THR A 65 -16.19 -27.89 15.37
CA THR A 65 -15.20 -27.70 16.44
C THR A 65 -14.14 -28.79 16.35
N VAL A 66 -12.89 -28.42 16.62
CA VAL A 66 -11.77 -29.34 16.80
C VAL A 66 -11.25 -29.15 18.22
N GLU A 67 -11.35 -30.20 19.03
CA GLU A 67 -10.94 -30.16 20.44
C GLU A 67 -10.03 -31.34 20.78
N ARG A 68 -9.12 -31.12 21.72
CA ARG A 68 -8.32 -32.17 22.34
C ARG A 68 -9.04 -32.69 23.58
N LEU A 69 -9.21 -34.01 23.65
CA LEU A 69 -9.72 -34.66 24.86
C LEU A 69 -8.68 -34.60 26.00
N ALA A 70 -9.16 -34.54 27.24
CA ALA A 70 -8.33 -34.45 28.44
C ALA A 70 -7.36 -35.64 28.61
N THR A 71 -7.70 -36.81 28.05
CA THR A 71 -6.91 -38.02 28.18
C THR A 71 -5.65 -37.95 27.31
N ALA A 72 -4.49 -37.91 27.95
CA ALA A 72 -3.19 -37.97 27.27
C ALA A 72 -2.88 -39.39 26.80
N LEU A 73 -2.03 -39.49 25.77
CA LEU A 73 -1.38 -40.73 25.34
C LEU A 73 -0.65 -41.35 26.55
N PRO A 74 -0.61 -42.68 26.67
CA PRO A 74 0.05 -43.28 27.80
C PRO A 74 1.54 -42.95 27.86
N ASN A 75 2.05 -42.53 29.03
CA ASN A 75 3.43 -42.03 29.24
C ASN A 75 4.54 -43.02 28.83
N ASN A 76 4.22 -44.31 28.66
CA ASN A 76 5.16 -45.36 28.30
C ASN A 76 5.37 -45.53 26.78
N VAL A 77 4.62 -44.81 25.95
CA VAL A 77 4.76 -44.85 24.49
C VAL A 77 5.87 -43.87 24.09
N THR A 78 7.01 -44.39 23.61
CA THR A 78 8.10 -43.55 23.11
C THR A 78 7.75 -43.05 21.71
N THR A 79 7.74 -41.75 21.49
CA THR A 79 7.41 -41.11 20.19
C THR A 79 8.37 -41.46 19.05
N SER A 80 9.46 -42.20 19.30
CA SER A 80 10.44 -42.61 18.28
C SER A 80 10.08 -43.91 17.54
N GLN A 81 9.09 -44.69 18.00
CA GLN A 81 8.76 -45.99 17.41
C GLN A 81 7.65 -45.90 16.35
N LEU A 82 7.58 -46.91 15.46
CA LEU A 82 6.48 -47.10 14.52
C LEU A 82 5.23 -47.50 15.32
N LEU A 83 4.15 -46.73 15.21
CA LEU A 83 2.92 -46.93 15.99
C LEU A 83 1.72 -47.11 15.06
N SER A 84 0.78 -47.95 15.48
CA SER A 84 -0.55 -48.09 14.88
C SER A 84 -1.59 -47.86 15.96
N GLY A 85 -2.67 -47.13 15.64
CA GLY A 85 -3.74 -46.87 16.59
C GLY A 85 -5.13 -47.03 15.99
N SER A 86 -6.12 -47.23 16.86
CA SER A 86 -7.53 -47.20 16.50
C SER A 86 -8.37 -46.77 17.69
N VAL A 87 -9.44 -46.01 17.42
CA VAL A 87 -10.41 -45.61 18.45
C VAL A 87 -11.69 -46.41 18.23
N ASP A 88 -12.05 -47.25 19.19
CA ASP A 88 -13.32 -47.98 19.17
C ASP A 88 -14.37 -47.22 19.96
N THR A 89 -15.30 -46.59 19.26
CA THR A 89 -16.29 -45.70 19.85
C THR A 89 -17.42 -46.45 20.54
N THR A 90 -17.73 -47.67 20.09
CA THR A 90 -18.73 -48.55 20.70
C THR A 90 -18.35 -49.01 22.10
N SER A 91 -17.06 -49.35 22.33
CA SER A 91 -16.56 -49.72 23.66
C SER A 91 -15.96 -48.54 24.45
N LYS A 92 -15.89 -47.35 23.83
CA LYS A 92 -15.20 -46.15 24.37
C LYS A 92 -13.73 -46.40 24.71
N LYS A 93 -13.08 -47.37 24.04
CA LYS A 93 -11.66 -47.71 24.22
C LYS A 93 -10.81 -47.20 23.07
N ALA A 94 -9.63 -46.72 23.40
CA ALA A 94 -8.59 -46.38 22.43
C ALA A 94 -7.47 -47.41 22.51
N LEU A 95 -6.92 -47.76 21.35
CA LEU A 95 -5.90 -48.78 21.15
C LEU A 95 -4.68 -48.14 20.49
N ILE A 96 -3.48 -48.41 21.01
CA ILE A 96 -2.21 -48.14 20.34
C ILE A 96 -1.31 -49.34 20.47
N ASN A 97 -0.70 -49.77 19.37
CA ASN A 97 0.31 -50.81 19.38
C ASN A 97 1.62 -50.34 18.73
N ASP A 98 2.73 -50.71 19.37
CA ASP A 98 4.05 -50.78 18.77
C ASP A 98 4.30 -52.24 18.28
N LEU A 99 5.54 -52.61 17.99
CA LEU A 99 5.90 -53.98 17.57
C LEU A 99 5.89 -55.00 18.73
N ASN A 100 5.89 -54.52 19.97
CA ASN A 100 6.15 -55.29 21.19
C ASN A 100 4.97 -55.31 22.16
N ASN A 101 4.15 -54.26 22.19
CA ASN A 101 3.09 -54.04 23.16
C ASN A 101 1.87 -53.39 22.51
N LEU A 102 0.70 -53.76 23.02
CA LEU A 102 -0.59 -53.13 22.77
C LEU A 102 -1.07 -52.46 24.05
N TYR A 103 -1.40 -51.18 23.93
CA TYR A 103 -1.90 -50.31 24.99
C TYR A 103 -3.39 -50.05 24.74
N VAL A 104 -4.21 -50.34 25.75
CA VAL A 104 -5.66 -50.09 25.73
C VAL A 104 -6.02 -49.18 26.90
N TRP A 105 -6.79 -48.12 26.64
CA TRP A 105 -7.30 -47.25 27.69
C TRP A 105 -8.69 -46.71 27.35
N ASP A 106 -9.38 -46.18 28.34
CA ASP A 106 -10.66 -45.49 28.16
C ASP A 106 -10.41 -44.02 27.82
N TYR A 107 -10.89 -43.55 26.67
CA TYR A 107 -10.68 -42.17 26.25
C TYR A 107 -11.79 -41.21 26.71
N SER A 108 -12.86 -41.74 27.34
CA SER A 108 -14.05 -40.96 27.72
C SER A 108 -14.05 -40.49 29.18
N THR A 109 -13.03 -40.84 29.97
CA THR A 109 -12.97 -40.53 31.40
C THR A 109 -12.38 -39.14 31.66
N GLU A 110 -13.16 -38.26 32.29
CA GLU A 110 -12.82 -36.86 32.59
C GLU A 110 -11.92 -36.66 33.84
N GLN A 111 -11.57 -37.72 34.57
CA GLN A 111 -10.84 -37.61 35.84
C GLN A 111 -9.33 -37.74 35.67
N THR A 112 -8.61 -36.64 35.86
CA THR A 112 -7.14 -36.57 36.03
C THR A 112 -6.72 -36.84 37.49
N SER A 113 -7.38 -37.74 38.21
CA SER A 113 -6.94 -38.13 39.55
C SER A 113 -5.89 -39.23 39.43
N THR A 114 -4.73 -38.97 40.04
CA THR A 114 -3.57 -39.76 40.50
C THR A 114 -3.54 -41.30 40.45
N ASN A 115 -4.57 -42.01 39.99
CA ASN A 115 -4.51 -43.38 39.49
C ASN A 115 -5.05 -43.37 38.05
N PHE A 116 -4.14 -43.33 37.07
CA PHE A 116 -4.45 -43.49 35.64
C PHE A 116 -5.51 -44.58 35.46
N GLY A 117 -6.68 -44.21 34.91
CA GLY A 117 -7.75 -45.15 34.60
C GLY A 117 -7.21 -46.36 33.83
N ALA A 118 -7.64 -47.57 34.23
CA ALA A 118 -7.08 -48.87 33.85
C ALA A 118 -6.41 -48.89 32.45
N GLN A 119 -5.09 -48.70 32.44
CA GLN A 119 -4.27 -48.89 31.25
C GLN A 119 -3.91 -50.38 31.19
N TYR A 120 -4.32 -51.04 30.11
CA TYR A 120 -3.96 -52.42 29.85
C TYR A 120 -2.75 -52.45 28.93
N ARG A 121 -1.72 -53.21 29.31
CA ARG A 121 -0.55 -53.46 28.48
C ARG A 121 -0.50 -54.94 28.13
N VAL A 122 -0.75 -55.25 26.86
CA VAL A 122 -0.69 -56.61 26.33
C VAL A 122 0.62 -56.79 25.57
N PRO A 123 1.55 -57.64 26.03
CA PRO A 123 2.76 -57.95 25.27
C PRO A 123 2.39 -58.77 24.02
N LEU A 124 2.93 -58.37 22.87
CA LEU A 124 2.66 -58.99 21.56
C LEU A 124 3.58 -60.18 21.26
N HIS A 125 4.74 -60.26 21.89
CA HIS A 125 5.70 -61.35 21.73
C HIS A 125 6.06 -61.99 23.07
N SER A 126 6.53 -63.24 23.05
CA SER A 126 6.80 -64.02 24.27
C SER A 126 8.29 -64.14 24.65
N ASP A 127 9.23 -63.95 23.72
CA ASP A 127 10.68 -64.02 23.98
C ASP A 127 11.44 -63.20 22.92
N HIS A 128 12.05 -62.07 23.30
CA HIS A 128 13.08 -61.26 22.60
C HIS A 128 13.08 -61.06 21.06
N GLY A 129 12.03 -61.41 20.34
CA GLY A 129 11.86 -61.17 18.90
C GLY A 129 10.79 -60.10 18.65
N GLU A 130 11.18 -59.02 17.99
CA GLU A 130 10.23 -58.00 17.50
C GLU A 130 9.41 -58.57 16.33
N LEU A 131 8.14 -58.17 16.22
CA LEU A 131 7.31 -58.52 15.06
C LEU A 131 7.86 -57.87 13.79
N ASP A 132 7.78 -58.58 12.65
CA ASP A 132 8.23 -58.06 11.35
C ASP A 132 7.39 -56.87 10.83
N ALA A 133 6.15 -56.73 11.31
CA ALA A 133 5.23 -55.65 10.93
C ALA A 133 4.22 -55.37 12.05
N LEU A 134 3.70 -54.13 12.09
CA LEU A 134 2.67 -53.75 13.06
C LEU A 134 1.39 -54.59 12.89
N PRO A 135 0.93 -55.30 13.94
CA PRO A 135 -0.29 -56.08 13.88
C PRO A 135 -1.52 -55.18 13.81
N LEU A 136 -2.63 -55.72 13.32
CA LEU A 136 -3.95 -55.09 13.39
C LEU A 136 -4.67 -55.60 14.65
N CYS A 137 -5.11 -54.67 15.50
CA CYS A 137 -5.80 -55.00 16.73
C CYS A 137 -7.26 -54.52 16.66
N LEU A 138 -8.21 -55.36 17.08
CA LEU A 138 -9.64 -55.06 17.10
C LEU A 138 -10.23 -55.35 18.48
N VAL A 139 -11.11 -54.49 18.97
CA VAL A 139 -11.94 -54.76 20.16
C VAL A 139 -13.15 -55.60 19.72
N THR A 140 -13.49 -56.61 20.52
CA THR A 140 -14.70 -57.44 20.35
C THR A 140 -15.69 -57.16 21.46
N TRP A 141 -16.98 -57.26 21.14
CA TRP A 141 -18.07 -56.93 22.05
C TRP A 141 -18.68 -58.22 22.66
N PRO A 142 -19.36 -58.13 23.82
CA PRO A 142 -20.07 -59.26 24.41
C PRO A 142 -21.21 -59.76 23.49
N SER A 143 -21.54 -61.06 23.60
CA SER A 143 -22.43 -61.78 22.69
C SER A 143 -23.91 -61.37 22.78
N THR A 144 -24.31 -60.68 23.85
CA THR A 144 -25.69 -60.22 24.11
C THR A 144 -25.76 -58.70 23.98
N MET A 145 -25.85 -58.17 22.76
CA MET A 145 -26.11 -56.74 22.56
C MET A 145 -27.58 -56.31 22.79
N GLU A 146 -28.51 -57.26 22.94
CA GLU A 146 -29.95 -56.96 23.03
C GLU A 146 -30.40 -56.32 24.38
N ASP A 147 -29.59 -56.39 25.45
CA ASP A 147 -29.96 -55.89 26.80
C ASP A 147 -29.12 -54.69 27.29
N ILE A 148 -28.58 -53.88 26.38
CA ILE A 148 -27.68 -52.77 26.76
C ILE A 148 -28.46 -51.45 26.88
N THR A 149 -29.15 -51.25 28.00
CA THR A 149 -29.61 -49.91 28.44
C THR A 149 -28.70 -49.29 29.49
N ASP A 150 -27.80 -50.07 30.10
CA ASP A 150 -26.91 -49.62 31.16
C ASP A 150 -25.43 -49.66 30.73
N SER A 151 -24.75 -48.53 30.93
CA SER A 151 -23.33 -48.26 30.64
C SER A 151 -22.32 -49.11 31.43
N SER A 152 -22.79 -49.97 32.34
CA SER A 152 -21.98 -50.83 33.22
C SER A 152 -21.60 -52.19 32.61
N SER A 153 -22.11 -52.53 31.43
CA SER A 153 -21.98 -53.86 30.80
C SER A 153 -20.86 -54.01 29.76
N PHE A 154 -20.19 -52.92 29.38
CA PHE A 154 -19.03 -52.94 28.46
C PHE A 154 -17.68 -53.18 29.16
N SER A 155 -17.68 -53.56 30.45
CA SER A 155 -16.45 -53.88 31.19
C SER A 155 -15.70 -55.08 30.59
N ASN A 156 -16.41 -56.05 30.00
CA ASN A 156 -15.83 -57.32 29.54
C ASN A 156 -15.67 -57.31 28.01
N CYS A 157 -14.77 -56.47 27.50
CA CYS A 157 -14.42 -56.45 26.08
C CYS A 157 -13.29 -57.45 25.80
N GLY A 158 -13.38 -58.18 24.69
CA GLY A 158 -12.29 -59.03 24.20
C GLY A 158 -11.40 -58.30 23.20
N ILE A 159 -10.24 -58.87 22.87
CA ILE A 159 -9.29 -58.28 21.92
C ILE A 159 -8.80 -59.31 20.91
N VAL A 160 -8.68 -58.89 19.66
CA VAL A 160 -8.20 -59.71 18.55
C VAL A 160 -6.96 -59.06 17.96
N ILE A 161 -5.89 -59.84 17.85
CA ILE A 161 -4.60 -59.42 17.33
C ILE A 161 -4.33 -60.21 16.07
N ILE A 162 -4.09 -59.51 14.96
CA ILE A 162 -3.87 -60.10 13.63
C ILE A 162 -2.49 -59.70 13.14
N GLU A 163 -1.59 -60.66 13.00
CA GLU A 163 -0.28 -60.45 12.41
C GLU A 163 -0.40 -60.35 10.87
N LYS A 164 0.10 -59.26 10.28
CA LYS A 164 -0.12 -58.95 8.86
C LYS A 164 0.52 -59.94 7.89
N ASN A 165 1.74 -60.37 8.17
CA ASN A 165 2.54 -61.20 7.26
C ASN A 165 2.26 -62.69 7.44
N SER A 166 2.21 -63.16 8.70
CA SER A 166 1.92 -64.58 9.00
C SER A 166 0.44 -64.92 8.84
N GLY A 167 -0.45 -63.94 9.05
CA GLY A 167 -1.90 -64.18 9.09
C GLY A 167 -2.35 -64.88 10.37
N LEU A 168 -1.52 -64.89 11.42
CA LEU A 168 -1.90 -65.44 12.72
C LEU A 168 -2.92 -64.53 13.41
N ILE A 169 -4.08 -65.08 13.76
CA ILE A 169 -5.13 -64.41 14.53
C ILE A 169 -5.09 -64.96 15.96
N THR A 170 -4.96 -64.06 16.94
CA THR A 170 -5.05 -64.39 18.38
C THR A 170 -6.22 -63.64 18.99
N TYR A 171 -7.14 -64.35 19.63
CA TYR A 171 -8.30 -63.79 20.31
C TYR A 171 -8.19 -64.01 21.82
N PHE A 172 -8.39 -62.95 22.59
CA PHE A 172 -8.57 -63.01 24.04
C PHE A 172 -9.99 -62.58 24.38
N GLU A 173 -10.64 -63.36 25.24
CA GLU A 173 -12.04 -63.18 25.60
C GLU A 173 -12.30 -61.92 26.41
N ASP A 174 -11.38 -61.58 27.31
CA ASP A 174 -11.53 -60.48 28.26
C ASP A 174 -10.18 -59.77 28.49
N ILE A 175 -10.14 -58.46 28.28
CA ILE A 175 -8.97 -57.61 28.45
C ILE A 175 -8.50 -57.58 29.92
N ASP A 176 -9.43 -57.66 30.89
CA ASP A 176 -9.11 -57.65 32.32
C ASP A 176 -8.29 -58.88 32.73
N SER A 177 -8.54 -60.02 32.10
CA SER A 177 -7.83 -61.28 32.37
C SER A 177 -6.35 -61.25 31.94
N ILE A 178 -5.95 -60.28 31.10
CA ILE A 178 -4.62 -60.22 30.49
C ILE A 178 -3.60 -59.49 31.39
N ASN A 179 -4.05 -58.54 32.22
CA ASN A 179 -3.19 -57.45 32.70
C ASN A 179 -2.18 -57.80 33.81
N ASN A 180 -2.06 -59.05 34.28
CA ASN A 180 -1.25 -59.34 35.49
C ASN A 180 -0.63 -60.74 35.61
N LEU A 181 -0.62 -61.58 34.56
CA LEU A 181 -0.13 -62.97 34.68
C LEU A 181 0.97 -63.29 33.65
N SER A 182 2.00 -64.02 34.11
CA SER A 182 3.13 -64.51 33.31
C SER A 182 2.68 -65.06 31.94
N SER A 183 3.43 -64.76 30.87
CA SER A 183 3.15 -65.08 29.45
C SER A 183 2.77 -66.54 29.13
N GLN A 184 2.93 -67.46 30.08
CA GLN A 184 2.60 -68.89 29.94
C GLN A 184 1.15 -69.24 30.31
N ILE A 185 0.50 -68.50 31.22
CA ILE A 185 -0.89 -68.79 31.65
C ILE A 185 -1.90 -68.10 30.72
N SER A 186 -1.57 -66.90 30.24
CA SER A 186 -2.37 -66.16 29.25
C SER A 186 -2.50 -66.89 27.91
N ARG A 187 -1.57 -67.80 27.55
CA ARG A 187 -1.68 -68.67 26.37
C ARG A 187 -2.82 -69.69 26.45
N ASN A 188 -3.24 -70.11 27.65
CA ASN A 188 -4.37 -71.04 27.80
C ASN A 188 -5.74 -70.33 27.64
N LEU A 189 -5.76 -69.00 27.72
CA LEU A 189 -6.95 -68.16 27.53
C LEU A 189 -6.98 -67.50 26.13
N ALA A 190 -5.94 -67.71 25.32
CA ALA A 190 -5.82 -67.18 23.98
C ALA A 190 -6.25 -68.23 22.94
N HIS A 191 -7.23 -67.90 22.11
CA HIS A 191 -7.66 -68.74 20.99
C HIS A 191 -6.89 -68.31 19.74
N THR A 192 -6.17 -69.23 19.11
CA THR A 192 -5.33 -68.92 17.94
C THR A 192 -5.85 -69.60 16.68
N LEU A 193 -5.75 -68.90 15.55
CA LEU A 193 -6.06 -69.40 14.22
C LEU A 193 -5.00 -68.92 13.25
N ASP A 194 -4.35 -69.87 12.58
CA ASP A 194 -3.44 -69.58 11.46
C ASP A 194 -4.23 -69.60 10.15
N LEU A 195 -4.26 -68.46 9.44
CA LEU A 195 -4.92 -68.32 8.15
C LEU A 195 -4.16 -69.03 7.00
N LYS A 196 -2.92 -69.48 7.25
CA LYS A 196 -2.02 -70.11 6.27
C LYS A 196 -1.91 -69.29 5.00
N LEU A 197 -1.44 -68.05 5.15
CA LEU A 197 -1.20 -67.16 4.02
C LEU A 197 0.05 -67.65 3.27
N ASP A 198 -0.11 -68.00 2.00
CA ASP A 198 1.00 -68.31 1.10
C ASP A 198 1.56 -67.01 0.45
N ASP A 199 2.75 -67.06 -0.17
CA ASP A 199 3.30 -65.95 -0.99
C ASP A 199 2.34 -65.47 -2.11
N SER A 200 1.35 -66.29 -2.47
CA SER A 200 0.27 -65.94 -3.41
C SER A 200 -0.88 -65.16 -2.79
N ASP A 201 -1.08 -65.24 -1.48
CA ASP A 201 -2.12 -64.53 -0.75
C ASP A 201 -1.66 -63.14 -0.29
N GLY A 202 -0.34 -62.96 -0.12
CA GLY A 202 0.26 -61.72 0.36
C GLY A 202 -0.10 -61.42 1.81
N TYR A 203 0.03 -60.15 2.23
CA TYR A 203 -0.22 -59.74 3.61
C TYR A 203 -1.65 -59.22 3.83
N VAL A 204 -2.09 -59.21 5.09
CA VAL A 204 -3.37 -58.64 5.53
C VAL A 204 -3.35 -57.11 5.43
N THR A 205 -4.32 -56.55 4.70
CA THR A 205 -4.44 -55.10 4.50
C THR A 205 -5.53 -54.47 5.38
N HIS A 206 -6.65 -55.17 5.57
CA HIS A 206 -7.81 -54.66 6.29
C HIS A 206 -8.43 -55.75 7.16
N ALA A 207 -8.95 -55.37 8.32
CA ALA A 207 -9.77 -56.23 9.16
C ALA A 207 -10.92 -55.41 9.75
N SER A 208 -12.10 -56.03 9.87
CA SER A 208 -13.29 -55.38 10.43
C SER A 208 -13.99 -56.32 11.39
N ASN A 209 -14.38 -55.80 12.55
CA ASN A 209 -15.24 -56.51 13.49
C ASN A 209 -16.70 -56.42 13.00
N CYS A 210 -17.27 -57.56 12.62
CA CYS A 210 -18.64 -57.72 12.14
C CYS A 210 -19.53 -58.45 13.17
N GLU A 211 -19.26 -58.34 14.47
CA GLU A 211 -20.13 -58.88 15.53
C GLU A 211 -21.59 -58.44 15.32
N PRO A 212 -22.60 -59.31 15.47
CA PRO A 212 -22.56 -60.63 16.12
C PRO A 212 -22.09 -61.80 15.21
N SER A 213 -21.71 -61.54 13.95
CA SER A 213 -21.33 -62.61 13.02
C SER A 213 -19.88 -63.08 13.15
N GLY A 214 -18.96 -62.21 13.54
CA GLY A 214 -17.53 -62.53 13.64
C GLY A 214 -16.65 -61.44 13.02
N ILE A 215 -15.52 -61.82 12.45
CA ILE A 215 -14.50 -60.90 11.93
C ILE A 215 -14.25 -61.19 10.46
N VAL A 216 -14.01 -60.13 9.69
CA VAL A 216 -13.67 -60.24 8.27
C VAL A 216 -12.26 -59.70 8.05
N VAL A 217 -11.45 -60.47 7.33
CA VAL A 217 -10.06 -60.16 7.01
C VAL A 217 -9.87 -60.09 5.50
N ALA A 218 -9.26 -59.02 5.00
CA ALA A 218 -8.90 -58.87 3.60
C ALA A 218 -7.38 -58.76 3.40
N THR A 219 -6.92 -59.32 2.28
CA THR A 219 -5.51 -59.38 1.90
C THR A 219 -5.18 -58.48 0.70
N SER A 220 -3.90 -58.18 0.53
CA SER A 220 -3.34 -57.38 -0.57
C SER A 220 -3.68 -57.88 -1.98
N HIS A 221 -3.95 -59.18 -2.16
CA HIS A 221 -4.35 -59.79 -3.43
C HIS A 221 -5.87 -59.91 -3.63
N GLY A 222 -6.66 -59.31 -2.74
CA GLY A 222 -8.13 -59.26 -2.84
C GLY A 222 -8.87 -60.46 -2.24
N ARG A 223 -8.17 -61.39 -1.57
CA ARG A 223 -8.81 -62.50 -0.83
C ARG A 223 -9.52 -61.93 0.40
N VAL A 224 -10.77 -62.33 0.62
CA VAL A 224 -11.57 -61.94 1.80
C VAL A 224 -12.03 -63.19 2.54
N LEU A 225 -11.71 -63.24 3.83
CA LEU A 225 -11.93 -64.36 4.75
C LEU A 225 -12.87 -63.96 5.87
N PHE A 226 -13.85 -64.81 6.15
CA PHE A 226 -14.79 -64.68 7.27
C PHE A 226 -14.42 -65.66 8.36
N VAL A 227 -14.08 -65.11 9.53
CA VAL A 227 -13.60 -65.81 10.72
C VAL A 227 -14.62 -65.63 11.83
N THR A 228 -15.13 -66.73 12.39
CA THR A 228 -16.00 -66.69 13.57
C THR A 228 -15.13 -66.71 14.82
N ILE A 229 -15.44 -65.88 15.81
CA ILE A 229 -14.77 -65.85 17.12
C ILE A 229 -15.59 -66.57 18.21
N ARG A 230 -16.81 -66.97 17.89
CA ARG A 230 -17.73 -67.73 18.75
C ARG A 230 -18.40 -68.83 17.92
N ASP A 231 -18.71 -69.95 18.56
CA ASP A 231 -19.58 -70.97 17.97
C ASP A 231 -21.04 -70.49 17.95
N SER A 232 -21.91 -71.22 17.26
CA SER A 232 -23.37 -71.00 17.18
C SER A 232 -24.09 -70.92 18.53
N ILE A 233 -23.47 -71.43 19.60
CA ILE A 233 -23.98 -71.41 20.99
C ILE A 233 -23.42 -70.21 21.78
N GLY A 234 -22.48 -69.45 21.21
CA GLY A 234 -21.85 -68.26 21.81
C GLY A 234 -20.52 -68.53 22.54
N SER A 235 -20.09 -69.78 22.63
CA SER A 235 -18.81 -70.17 23.23
C SER A 235 -17.62 -69.68 22.40
N PRO A 236 -16.56 -69.16 23.04
CA PRO A 236 -15.39 -68.59 22.36
C PRO A 236 -14.65 -69.68 21.57
N SER A 237 -14.55 -69.50 20.26
CA SER A 237 -13.78 -70.37 19.38
C SER A 237 -13.45 -69.64 18.08
N VAL A 238 -12.16 -69.54 17.76
CA VAL A 238 -11.69 -68.85 16.53
C VAL A 238 -11.56 -69.86 15.41
N GLN A 239 -12.40 -69.74 14.37
CA GLN A 239 -12.40 -70.66 13.23
C GLN A 239 -12.60 -69.91 11.91
N LEU A 240 -11.91 -70.36 10.86
CA LEU A 240 -12.17 -69.88 9.50
C LEU A 240 -13.47 -70.51 8.98
N LYS A 241 -14.56 -69.74 9.01
CA LYS A 241 -15.89 -70.21 8.60
C LYS A 241 -16.01 -70.30 7.08
N GLN A 242 -15.64 -69.24 6.36
CA GLN A 242 -15.82 -69.18 4.91
C GLN A 242 -14.85 -68.22 4.24
N GLN A 243 -14.41 -68.57 3.02
CA GLN A 243 -13.74 -67.64 2.13
C GLN A 243 -14.78 -66.96 1.23
N LEU A 244 -14.98 -65.66 1.42
CA LEU A 244 -15.99 -64.88 0.68
C LEU A 244 -15.50 -64.54 -0.74
N ILE A 245 -14.26 -64.05 -0.85
CA ILE A 245 -13.62 -63.69 -2.12
C ILE A 245 -12.32 -64.48 -2.26
N LYS A 246 -12.10 -65.05 -3.46
CA LYS A 246 -10.88 -65.81 -3.79
C LYS A 246 -9.73 -64.86 -4.14
N ALA A 247 -8.49 -65.27 -3.81
CA ALA A 247 -7.30 -64.55 -4.23
C ALA A 247 -7.22 -64.43 -5.76
N SER A 248 -6.81 -63.25 -6.25
CA SER A 248 -6.58 -63.04 -7.67
C SER A 248 -5.36 -63.83 -8.15
N LYS A 249 -5.52 -64.64 -9.22
CA LYS A 249 -4.42 -65.45 -9.77
C LYS A 249 -3.42 -64.55 -10.52
N LYS A 250 -2.11 -64.72 -10.28
CA LYS A 250 -1.04 -64.05 -11.06
C LYS A 250 -1.17 -64.42 -12.55
N PHE A 251 -1.54 -63.46 -13.41
CA PHE A 251 -1.47 -63.64 -14.86
C PHE A 251 -0.01 -63.47 -15.32
N LEU A 252 0.48 -64.46 -16.07
CA LEU A 252 1.88 -64.68 -16.48
C LEU A 252 2.39 -63.78 -17.65
N PHE A 253 1.90 -62.54 -17.81
CA PHE A 253 2.32 -61.65 -18.91
C PHE A 253 2.86 -60.28 -18.43
N GLY A 254 4.03 -60.28 -17.78
CA GLY A 254 4.64 -59.05 -17.28
C GLY A 254 6.14 -59.11 -17.01
N PHE A 255 6.94 -59.68 -17.91
CA PHE A 255 8.38 -59.42 -17.92
C PHE A 255 8.65 -58.06 -18.60
N ARG A 256 9.31 -57.15 -17.87
CA ARG A 256 9.74 -55.78 -18.24
C ARG A 256 8.67 -54.68 -18.12
N LEU A 257 8.41 -54.22 -16.89
CA LEU A 257 8.45 -52.80 -16.53
C LEU A 257 8.36 -52.71 -14.99
N GLY A 258 9.38 -52.16 -14.34
CA GLY A 258 9.40 -51.95 -12.90
C GLY A 258 8.37 -50.91 -12.48
N SER A 259 7.21 -51.34 -12.01
CA SER A 259 6.24 -50.51 -11.29
C SER A 259 5.26 -51.42 -10.55
N SER A 260 5.25 -51.33 -9.21
CA SER A 260 4.30 -51.96 -8.30
C SER A 260 2.89 -51.35 -8.44
N LYS A 261 2.21 -51.59 -9.56
CA LYS A 261 0.78 -51.22 -9.69
C LYS A 261 -0.04 -52.00 -8.68
N LEU A 262 -0.78 -51.31 -7.80
CA LEU A 262 -1.83 -51.89 -6.95
C LEU A 262 -2.77 -52.75 -7.83
N SER A 263 -3.01 -53.99 -7.41
CA SER A 263 -3.91 -54.90 -8.12
C SER A 263 -5.32 -54.31 -8.21
N SER A 264 -5.96 -54.41 -9.38
CA SER A 264 -7.35 -53.96 -9.61
C SER A 264 -8.36 -54.63 -8.68
N HIS A 265 -8.01 -55.79 -8.11
CA HIS A 265 -8.83 -56.56 -7.18
C HIS A 265 -8.57 -56.24 -5.70
N ASN A 266 -7.74 -55.23 -5.39
CA ASN A 266 -7.49 -54.85 -4.01
C ASN A 266 -8.78 -54.33 -3.34
N VAL A 267 -9.04 -54.77 -2.11
CA VAL A 267 -10.21 -54.35 -1.33
C VAL A 267 -9.89 -53.01 -0.70
N VAL A 268 -10.66 -52.00 -1.07
CA VAL A 268 -10.50 -50.61 -0.59
C VAL A 268 -11.47 -50.27 0.53
N SER A 269 -12.59 -50.99 0.62
CA SER A 269 -13.58 -50.78 1.67
C SER A 269 -14.18 -52.08 2.20
N LEU A 270 -14.24 -52.18 3.53
CA LEU A 270 -15.01 -53.16 4.29
C LEU A 270 -15.85 -52.39 5.30
N LYS A 271 -17.18 -52.37 5.12
CA LYS A 271 -18.10 -51.68 6.02
C LYS A 271 -19.20 -52.62 6.49
N ASN A 272 -19.56 -52.49 7.75
CA ASN A 272 -20.65 -53.24 8.34
C ASN A 272 -22.00 -52.66 7.92
N GLY A 273 -22.96 -53.54 7.64
CA GLY A 273 -24.36 -53.19 7.50
C GLY A 273 -25.19 -53.54 8.73
N PRO A 274 -26.52 -53.43 8.63
CA PRO A 274 -27.43 -53.73 9.72
C PRO A 274 -27.41 -55.23 10.09
N ILE A 275 -27.80 -55.51 11.33
CA ILE A 275 -28.03 -56.86 11.83
C ILE A 275 -29.37 -57.33 11.26
N VAL A 276 -29.38 -58.46 10.55
CA VAL A 276 -30.57 -58.98 9.84
C VAL A 276 -31.22 -60.16 10.58
N GLY A 277 -30.51 -60.75 11.53
CA GLY A 277 -30.96 -61.89 12.32
C GLY A 277 -29.97 -62.27 13.42
N LYS A 278 -30.29 -63.30 14.19
CA LYS A 278 -29.42 -63.78 15.29
C LYS A 278 -28.10 -64.32 14.73
N GLY A 279 -27.00 -63.66 15.04
CA GLY A 279 -25.67 -64.00 14.50
C GLY A 279 -25.52 -63.69 13.00
N GLU A 280 -26.44 -62.90 12.41
CA GLU A 280 -26.42 -62.54 10.99
C GLU A 280 -26.30 -61.04 10.77
N ARG A 281 -25.34 -60.64 9.92
CA ARG A 281 -25.04 -59.24 9.65
C ARG A 281 -24.72 -59.02 8.18
N LEU A 282 -25.14 -57.88 7.64
CA LEU A 282 -24.70 -57.46 6.31
C LEU A 282 -23.26 -56.94 6.32
N LEU A 283 -22.53 -57.22 5.25
CA LEU A 283 -21.17 -56.74 5.00
C LEU A 283 -21.10 -56.18 3.59
N TYR A 284 -20.55 -54.98 3.46
CA TYR A 284 -20.30 -54.34 2.17
C TYR A 284 -18.81 -54.39 1.85
N ILE A 285 -18.48 -54.92 0.68
CA ILE A 285 -17.11 -55.03 0.17
C ILE A 285 -17.02 -54.23 -1.12
N THR A 286 -16.03 -53.34 -1.19
CA THR A 286 -15.74 -52.57 -2.41
C THR A 286 -14.28 -52.73 -2.81
N THR A 287 -14.03 -52.94 -4.09
CA THR A 287 -12.67 -53.05 -4.66
C THR A 287 -12.24 -51.80 -5.40
N LEU A 288 -10.93 -51.65 -5.64
CA LEU A 288 -10.32 -50.53 -6.36
C LEU A 288 -10.90 -50.36 -7.79
N SER A 289 -11.27 -51.47 -8.44
CA SER A 289 -11.91 -51.50 -9.76
C SER A 289 -13.39 -51.09 -9.78
N GLY A 290 -13.96 -50.79 -8.61
CA GLY A 290 -15.38 -50.44 -8.47
C GLY A 290 -16.33 -51.63 -8.47
N GLU A 291 -15.85 -52.85 -8.18
CA GLU A 291 -16.75 -53.96 -7.87
C GLU A 291 -17.32 -53.79 -6.45
N PHE A 292 -18.63 -53.66 -6.35
CA PHE A 292 -19.38 -53.59 -5.10
C PHE A 292 -20.12 -54.91 -4.84
N GLN A 293 -19.98 -55.43 -3.63
CA GLN A 293 -20.65 -56.66 -3.19
C GLN A 293 -21.28 -56.47 -1.80
N ALA A 294 -22.57 -56.80 -1.66
CA ALA A 294 -23.20 -56.94 -0.35
C ALA A 294 -23.33 -58.44 -0.01
N TRP A 295 -22.81 -58.81 1.16
CA TRP A 295 -22.82 -60.16 1.71
C TRP A 295 -23.68 -60.21 2.96
N GLN A 296 -24.44 -61.28 3.12
CA GLN A 296 -25.07 -61.64 4.39
C GLN A 296 -24.20 -62.68 5.07
N LEU A 297 -23.59 -62.28 6.19
CA LEU A 297 -22.78 -63.15 7.03
C LEU A 297 -23.70 -63.91 8.00
N SER A 298 -23.37 -65.16 8.28
CA SER A 298 -24.11 -65.98 9.26
C SER A 298 -23.15 -66.90 9.99
N VAL A 299 -23.28 -66.96 11.33
CA VAL A 299 -22.49 -67.89 12.17
C VAL A 299 -22.97 -69.33 11.97
N SER A 300 -24.29 -69.53 11.95
CA SER A 300 -24.91 -70.86 11.87
C SER A 300 -25.00 -71.35 10.42
N SER A 301 -25.47 -70.51 9.50
CA SER A 301 -25.62 -70.86 8.08
C SER A 301 -24.40 -70.47 7.24
N ASN A 302 -24.44 -70.74 5.93
CA ASN A 302 -23.39 -70.28 5.01
C ASN A 302 -23.66 -68.83 4.62
N SER A 303 -22.61 -68.02 4.60
CA SER A 303 -22.70 -66.64 4.14
C SER A 303 -22.92 -66.61 2.63
N PHE A 304 -23.81 -65.75 2.15
CA PHE A 304 -24.15 -65.64 0.73
C PHE A 304 -24.15 -64.19 0.24
N LYS A 305 -23.98 -64.01 -1.07
CA LYS A 305 -23.94 -62.70 -1.71
C LYS A 305 -25.35 -62.26 -2.12
N ARG A 306 -25.77 -61.06 -1.71
CA ARG A 306 -27.06 -60.44 -2.06
C ARG A 306 -27.01 -59.69 -3.39
N ILE A 307 -25.96 -58.88 -3.59
CA ILE A 307 -25.79 -58.05 -4.79
C ILE A 307 -24.32 -58.08 -5.24
N SER A 308 -24.08 -58.04 -6.55
CA SER A 308 -22.75 -57.94 -7.16
C SER A 308 -22.84 -57.10 -8.41
N THR A 309 -22.30 -55.88 -8.37
CA THR A 309 -22.32 -54.96 -9.51
C THR A 309 -20.99 -54.20 -9.61
N ASN A 310 -20.64 -53.74 -10.81
CA ASN A 310 -19.50 -52.85 -11.01
C ASN A 310 -20.00 -51.43 -11.28
N VAL A 311 -19.64 -50.48 -10.41
CA VAL A 311 -20.11 -49.10 -10.49
C VAL A 311 -19.25 -48.20 -11.38
N SER A 312 -18.00 -48.59 -11.65
CA SER A 312 -17.00 -47.73 -12.31
C SER A 312 -17.44 -47.25 -13.70
N GLY A 313 -18.00 -48.13 -14.52
CA GLY A 313 -18.40 -47.79 -15.89
C GLY A 313 -19.43 -46.66 -15.96
N GLN A 314 -20.49 -46.74 -15.15
CA GLN A 314 -21.53 -45.70 -15.12
C GLN A 314 -21.05 -44.40 -14.46
N ILE A 315 -20.13 -44.48 -13.49
CA ILE A 315 -19.50 -43.29 -12.90
C ILE A 315 -18.67 -42.57 -13.98
N VAL A 316 -17.86 -43.30 -14.77
CA VAL A 316 -17.12 -42.72 -15.91
C VAL A 316 -18.08 -42.09 -16.91
N ASP A 317 -19.17 -42.78 -17.27
CA ASP A 317 -20.17 -42.25 -18.20
C ASP A 317 -20.84 -40.96 -17.71
N SER A 318 -21.01 -40.81 -16.40
CA SER A 318 -21.57 -39.60 -15.78
C SER A 318 -20.57 -38.44 -15.73
N LEU A 319 -19.27 -38.73 -15.80
CA LEU A 319 -18.19 -37.75 -15.66
C LEU A 319 -17.56 -37.34 -16.98
N LYS A 320 -17.62 -38.17 -18.02
CA LYS A 320 -16.86 -37.99 -19.28
C LYS A 320 -17.14 -36.65 -19.99
N ASP A 321 -18.35 -36.12 -19.88
CA ASP A 321 -18.73 -34.86 -20.54
C ASP A 321 -18.08 -33.64 -19.86
N LEU A 322 -17.84 -33.71 -18.54
CA LEU A 322 -17.18 -32.67 -17.76
C LEU A 322 -15.66 -32.90 -17.64
N TYR A 323 -15.25 -34.16 -17.52
CA TYR A 323 -13.88 -34.60 -17.28
C TYR A 323 -13.52 -35.76 -18.21
N PRO A 324 -13.09 -35.49 -19.45
CA PRO A 324 -12.76 -36.54 -20.43
C PRO A 324 -11.65 -37.50 -19.95
N PHE A 325 -10.71 -36.98 -19.17
CA PHE A 325 -9.61 -37.76 -18.59
C PHE A 325 -10.05 -38.74 -17.50
N ALA A 326 -11.30 -38.67 -17.00
CA ALA A 326 -11.85 -39.68 -16.10
C ALA A 326 -11.82 -41.08 -16.74
N TYR A 327 -11.91 -41.15 -18.07
CA TYR A 327 -11.75 -42.40 -18.82
C TYR A 327 -10.32 -42.93 -18.68
N GLY A 328 -10.18 -44.09 -18.04
CA GLY A 328 -8.88 -44.75 -17.83
C GLY A 328 -8.12 -44.29 -16.58
N SER A 329 -8.53 -43.20 -15.93
CA SER A 329 -7.91 -42.74 -14.68
C SER A 329 -8.72 -43.04 -13.42
N LEU A 330 -10.04 -43.29 -13.53
CA LEU A 330 -10.94 -43.45 -12.39
C LEU A 330 -10.49 -44.60 -11.47
N LYS A 331 -10.35 -44.30 -10.18
CA LYS A 331 -10.10 -45.28 -9.11
C LYS A 331 -11.09 -45.09 -7.98
N ILE A 332 -11.65 -46.18 -7.45
CA ILE A 332 -12.49 -46.14 -6.25
C ILE A 332 -11.60 -46.26 -5.01
N LEU A 333 -11.70 -45.31 -4.08
CA LEU A 333 -10.82 -45.20 -2.93
C LEU A 333 -11.47 -45.69 -1.63
N ASP A 334 -12.76 -45.41 -1.42
CA ASP A 334 -13.55 -45.95 -0.30
C ASP A 334 -15.05 -45.89 -0.66
N ALA A 335 -15.86 -46.61 0.10
CA ALA A 335 -17.32 -46.57 0.02
C ALA A 335 -17.93 -46.69 1.43
N HIS A 336 -19.04 -46.02 1.68
CA HIS A 336 -19.71 -46.07 2.98
C HIS A 336 -21.23 -46.05 2.82
N PRO A 337 -22.01 -46.87 3.57
CA PRO A 337 -23.46 -46.73 3.60
C PRO A 337 -23.86 -45.34 4.12
N LEU A 338 -24.82 -44.68 3.50
CA LEU A 338 -25.18 -43.31 3.85
C LEU A 338 -26.17 -43.24 5.03
N PHE A 339 -27.06 -44.22 5.14
CA PHE A 339 -28.10 -44.28 6.17
C PHE A 339 -28.17 -45.65 6.82
N HIS A 340 -28.42 -45.68 8.13
CA HIS A 340 -28.76 -46.92 8.83
C HIS A 340 -30.11 -47.48 8.37
N SER A 341 -31.11 -46.60 8.24
CA SER A 341 -32.49 -46.96 7.90
C SER A 341 -32.68 -47.49 6.48
N ASN A 342 -31.83 -47.06 5.54
CA ASN A 342 -31.85 -47.51 4.16
C ASN A 342 -30.47 -48.06 3.73
N PRO A 343 -30.26 -49.38 3.89
CA PRO A 343 -28.97 -50.03 3.64
C PRO A 343 -28.58 -50.10 2.15
N ASN A 344 -29.45 -49.63 1.24
CA ASN A 344 -29.21 -49.70 -0.20
C ASN A 344 -28.54 -48.43 -0.76
N VAL A 345 -28.37 -47.39 0.06
CA VAL A 345 -27.79 -46.12 -0.36
C VAL A 345 -26.35 -46.02 0.13
N HIS A 346 -25.42 -45.83 -0.80
CA HIS A 346 -24.00 -45.75 -0.52
C HIS A 346 -23.39 -44.48 -1.12
N LEU A 347 -22.38 -43.96 -0.43
CA LEU A 347 -21.52 -42.91 -0.91
C LEU A 347 -20.17 -43.51 -1.30
N PHE A 348 -19.74 -43.27 -2.53
CA PHE A 348 -18.46 -43.72 -3.07
C PHE A 348 -17.50 -42.55 -3.19
N LEU A 349 -16.30 -42.70 -2.66
CA LEU A 349 -15.18 -41.80 -2.90
C LEU A 349 -14.34 -42.35 -4.05
N SER A 350 -14.10 -41.52 -5.05
CA SER A 350 -13.32 -41.87 -6.24
C SER A 350 -12.31 -40.77 -6.56
N SER A 351 -11.23 -41.12 -7.25
CA SER A 351 -10.28 -40.15 -7.81
C SER A 351 -10.17 -40.26 -9.32
N ILE A 352 -9.96 -39.12 -9.96
CA ILE A 352 -9.63 -38.98 -11.38
C ILE A 352 -8.35 -38.15 -11.50
N ASN A 353 -7.47 -38.51 -12.44
CA ASN A 353 -6.15 -37.90 -12.55
C ASN A 353 -6.00 -37.20 -13.90
N ASN A 354 -5.54 -35.96 -13.87
CA ASN A 354 -5.23 -35.12 -15.01
C ASN A 354 -3.74 -34.75 -14.99
N ASN A 355 -2.88 -35.70 -15.37
CA ASN A 355 -1.41 -35.61 -15.39
C ASN A 355 -0.76 -35.16 -14.06
N ASP A 356 -0.94 -33.89 -13.69
CA ASP A 356 -0.38 -33.23 -12.51
C ASP A 356 -1.42 -33.09 -11.36
N GLU A 357 -2.72 -32.99 -11.65
CA GLU A 357 -3.79 -32.79 -10.65
C GLU A 357 -4.67 -34.04 -10.48
N THR A 358 -5.04 -34.35 -9.23
CA THR A 358 -5.99 -35.43 -8.91
C THR A 358 -7.24 -34.85 -8.27
N TYR A 359 -8.39 -35.02 -8.93
CA TYR A 359 -9.68 -34.60 -8.38
C TYR A 359 -10.37 -35.76 -7.67
N TYR A 360 -11.02 -35.44 -6.55
CA TYR A 360 -11.77 -36.40 -5.75
C TYR A 360 -13.28 -36.18 -5.92
N ILE A 361 -14.01 -37.26 -6.16
CA ILE A 361 -15.43 -37.24 -6.50
C ILE A 361 -16.21 -38.15 -5.55
N LEU A 362 -17.22 -37.58 -4.92
CA LEU A 362 -18.23 -38.25 -4.13
C LEU A 362 -19.44 -38.59 -5.00
N SER A 363 -19.76 -39.88 -5.13
CA SER A 363 -20.92 -40.37 -5.88
C SER A 363 -21.92 -41.05 -4.96
N THR A 364 -23.14 -40.53 -4.87
CA THR A 364 -24.25 -41.16 -4.15
C THR A 364 -24.94 -42.15 -5.08
N ILE A 365 -24.94 -43.43 -4.69
CA ILE A 365 -25.46 -44.55 -5.48
C ILE A 365 -26.55 -45.27 -4.70
N ILE A 366 -27.65 -45.57 -5.38
CA ILE A 366 -28.78 -46.32 -4.83
C ILE A 366 -28.82 -47.68 -5.52
N PHE A 367 -28.69 -48.75 -4.74
CA PHE A 367 -28.77 -50.12 -5.23
C PHE A 367 -30.20 -50.65 -5.18
N ASP A 368 -30.59 -51.39 -6.22
CA ASP A 368 -31.81 -52.19 -6.22
C ASP A 368 -31.44 -53.66 -6.23
N GLU A 369 -31.53 -54.29 -5.06
CA GLU A 369 -31.23 -55.70 -4.87
C GLU A 369 -32.11 -56.62 -5.72
N ARG A 370 -33.36 -56.21 -6.01
CA ARG A 370 -34.30 -57.06 -6.75
C ARG A 370 -33.92 -57.17 -8.22
N THR A 371 -33.39 -56.10 -8.80
CA THR A 371 -32.97 -56.06 -10.20
C THR A 371 -31.47 -56.28 -10.38
N ASN A 372 -30.70 -56.37 -9.29
CA ASN A 372 -29.24 -56.41 -9.29
C ASN A 372 -28.63 -55.27 -10.13
N ASN A 373 -29.26 -54.10 -10.07
CA ASN A 373 -28.86 -52.87 -10.74
C ASN A 373 -28.69 -51.74 -9.72
N PHE A 374 -28.18 -50.60 -10.18
CA PHE A 374 -28.04 -49.40 -9.37
C PHE A 374 -28.33 -48.16 -10.20
N THR A 375 -28.56 -47.04 -9.51
CA THR A 375 -28.69 -45.71 -10.10
C THR A 375 -27.78 -44.73 -9.38
N ILE A 376 -27.15 -43.83 -10.13
CA ILE A 376 -26.36 -42.73 -9.57
C ILE A 376 -27.31 -41.57 -9.29
N PHE A 377 -27.48 -41.22 -8.02
CA PHE A 377 -28.34 -40.13 -7.58
C PHE A 377 -27.67 -38.76 -7.76
N SER A 378 -26.39 -38.66 -7.39
CA SER A 378 -25.63 -37.41 -7.45
C SER A 378 -24.14 -37.69 -7.51
N THR A 379 -23.40 -36.85 -8.23
CA THR A 379 -21.95 -36.77 -8.21
C THR A 379 -21.54 -35.37 -7.74
N TYR A 380 -20.51 -35.29 -6.90
CA TYR A 380 -19.98 -34.05 -6.36
C TYR A 380 -18.45 -34.09 -6.37
N ARG A 381 -17.82 -33.07 -6.93
CA ARG A 381 -16.37 -32.88 -6.86
C ARG A 381 -16.02 -32.15 -5.57
N LEU A 382 -15.06 -32.67 -4.82
CA LEU A 382 -14.42 -31.94 -3.72
C LEU A 382 -13.58 -30.82 -4.31
N ASN A 383 -13.85 -29.57 -3.91
CA ASN A 383 -13.20 -28.37 -4.45
C ASN A 383 -12.02 -27.90 -3.59
N THR A 384 -11.92 -28.36 -2.34
CA THR A 384 -10.89 -27.95 -1.38
C THR A 384 -9.52 -28.61 -1.60
N THR A 385 -9.41 -29.62 -2.47
CA THR A 385 -8.14 -30.28 -2.78
C THR A 385 -8.05 -30.76 -4.22
N VAL A 386 -6.85 -30.68 -4.80
CA VAL A 386 -6.48 -31.24 -6.11
C VAL A 386 -5.18 -32.04 -6.05
N THR A 387 -4.65 -32.28 -4.85
CA THR A 387 -3.31 -32.82 -4.64
C THR A 387 -3.26 -34.31 -5.00
N PRO A 388 -2.26 -34.75 -5.79
CA PRO A 388 -2.09 -36.16 -6.14
C PRO A 388 -1.72 -37.01 -4.92
N LEU A 389 -2.27 -38.22 -4.85
CA LEU A 389 -1.91 -39.20 -3.84
C LEU A 389 -0.50 -39.74 -4.11
N LEU A 390 0.44 -39.52 -3.19
CA LEU A 390 1.78 -40.09 -3.29
C LEU A 390 1.73 -41.61 -3.14
N LYS A 391 2.72 -42.31 -3.70
CA LYS A 391 2.74 -43.79 -3.74
C LYS A 391 2.74 -44.44 -2.36
N ASP A 392 3.31 -43.76 -1.36
CA ASP A 392 3.47 -44.27 0.01
C ASP A 392 2.41 -43.72 0.98
N ASP A 393 1.50 -42.87 0.50
CA ASP A 393 0.45 -42.31 1.35
C ASP A 393 -0.72 -43.30 1.56
N PRO A 394 -1.32 -43.32 2.76
CA PRO A 394 -2.49 -44.15 3.02
C PRO A 394 -3.67 -43.71 2.14
N LEU A 395 -4.47 -44.68 1.71
CA LEU A 395 -5.72 -44.39 1.00
C LEU A 395 -6.66 -43.54 1.88
N PRO A 396 -7.35 -42.54 1.31
CA PRO A 396 -8.26 -41.71 2.08
C PRO A 396 -9.46 -42.54 2.58
N LYS A 397 -9.90 -42.24 3.80
CA LYS A 397 -10.98 -42.96 4.48
C LYS A 397 -12.24 -42.12 4.54
N LEU A 398 -13.37 -42.71 4.22
CA LEU A 398 -14.69 -42.08 4.26
C LEU A 398 -15.40 -42.45 5.57
N PHE A 399 -15.82 -41.45 6.34
CA PHE A 399 -16.59 -41.61 7.57
C PHE A 399 -17.91 -40.87 7.48
N ILE A 400 -18.99 -41.56 7.88
CA ILE A 400 -20.35 -41.00 7.88
C ILE A 400 -20.98 -41.31 9.25
N PRO A 401 -20.86 -40.40 10.23
CA PRO A 401 -21.39 -40.62 11.59
C PRO A 401 -22.88 -40.95 11.64
N ASN A 402 -23.69 -40.27 10.82
CA ASN A 402 -25.13 -40.51 10.75
C ASN A 402 -25.52 -41.91 10.24
N ALA A 403 -24.60 -42.66 9.62
CA ALA A 403 -24.86 -44.04 9.23
C ALA A 403 -24.89 -45.00 10.44
N LEU A 404 -24.38 -44.56 11.61
CA LEU A 404 -24.47 -45.27 12.88
C LEU A 404 -25.73 -44.88 13.68
N HIS A 405 -26.34 -43.73 13.39
CA HIS A 405 -27.59 -43.28 14.03
C HIS A 405 -28.79 -44.07 13.52
N GLU A 406 -29.62 -44.56 14.44
CA GLU A 406 -30.90 -45.21 14.09
C GLU A 406 -31.94 -44.20 13.59
N THR A 407 -31.83 -42.93 13.99
CA THR A 407 -32.74 -41.85 13.60
C THR A 407 -32.20 -41.07 12.40
N SER A 408 -33.02 -40.88 11.37
CA SER A 408 -32.62 -40.15 10.17
C SER A 408 -32.67 -38.64 10.39
N SER A 409 -31.51 -38.00 10.53
CA SER A 409 -31.38 -36.54 10.40
C SER A 409 -31.58 -36.10 8.94
N PRO A 410 -32.06 -34.86 8.67
CA PRO A 410 -32.33 -34.36 7.31
C PRO A 410 -31.05 -34.06 6.49
N VAL A 411 -29.93 -33.87 7.19
CA VAL A 411 -28.61 -33.60 6.62
C VAL A 411 -27.60 -34.51 7.30
N THR A 412 -26.78 -35.17 6.51
CA THR A 412 -25.76 -36.13 6.93
C THR A 412 -24.38 -35.52 6.75
N SER A 413 -23.61 -35.49 7.84
CA SER A 413 -22.21 -35.10 7.86
C SER A 413 -21.32 -36.18 7.25
N VAL A 414 -20.37 -35.76 6.43
CA VAL A 414 -19.40 -36.63 5.74
C VAL A 414 -18.00 -36.11 6.02
N PHE A 415 -17.12 -37.00 6.45
CA PHE A 415 -15.71 -36.71 6.66
C PHE A 415 -14.86 -37.57 5.71
N VAL A 416 -13.90 -36.95 5.05
CA VAL A 416 -12.89 -37.64 4.24
C VAL A 416 -11.53 -37.39 4.86
N LEU A 417 -10.96 -38.43 5.47
CA LEU A 417 -9.66 -38.36 6.13
C LEU A 417 -8.55 -38.69 5.13
N PHE A 418 -7.67 -37.72 4.91
CA PHE A 418 -6.38 -37.89 4.25
C PHE A 418 -5.27 -37.92 5.31
N LYS A 419 -4.02 -38.14 4.88
CA LYS A 419 -2.86 -38.21 5.77
C LYS A 419 -2.64 -36.90 6.55
N HIS A 420 -2.71 -35.75 5.86
CA HIS A 420 -2.39 -34.44 6.44
C HIS A 420 -3.60 -33.50 6.53
N PHE A 421 -4.80 -33.93 6.15
CA PHE A 421 -5.98 -33.08 6.23
C PHE A 421 -7.29 -33.89 6.29
N VAL A 422 -8.36 -33.23 6.73
CA VAL A 422 -9.72 -33.79 6.74
C VAL A 422 -10.63 -32.86 5.97
N ILE A 423 -11.39 -33.41 5.01
CA ILE A 423 -12.44 -32.67 4.31
C ILE A 423 -13.78 -32.94 4.99
N LEU A 424 -14.53 -31.88 5.23
CA LEU A 424 -15.85 -31.91 5.84
C LEU A 424 -16.87 -31.48 4.78
N THR A 425 -17.94 -32.23 4.64
CA THR A 425 -19.06 -31.82 3.78
C THR A 425 -20.39 -32.35 4.31
N GLN A 426 -21.48 -31.80 3.81
CA GLN A 426 -22.83 -32.19 4.18
C GLN A 426 -23.62 -32.68 2.95
N VAL A 427 -24.30 -33.80 3.11
CA VAL A 427 -25.15 -34.41 2.08
C VAL A 427 -26.58 -34.52 2.61
N SER A 428 -27.58 -34.18 1.79
CA SER A 428 -28.99 -34.31 2.22
C SER A 428 -29.38 -35.77 2.37
N SER A 429 -30.17 -36.07 3.41
CA SER A 429 -30.77 -37.40 3.57
C SER A 429 -32.06 -37.58 2.76
N LYS A 430 -32.65 -36.48 2.30
CA LYS A 430 -33.80 -36.50 1.39
C LYS A 430 -33.29 -36.70 -0.03
N LEU A 431 -33.30 -37.95 -0.49
CA LEU A 431 -32.97 -38.34 -1.86
C LEU A 431 -34.11 -37.98 -2.84
N ASP A 432 -34.62 -36.75 -2.79
CA ASP A 432 -35.68 -36.25 -3.69
C ASP A 432 -35.04 -35.42 -4.80
N SER A 433 -35.37 -35.74 -6.07
CA SER A 433 -34.94 -34.98 -7.24
C SER A 433 -35.38 -33.52 -7.22
N ASN A 434 -36.46 -33.19 -6.49
CA ASN A 434 -36.94 -31.82 -6.33
C ASN A 434 -36.16 -31.02 -5.28
N TYR A 435 -35.44 -31.69 -4.38
CA TYR A 435 -34.67 -31.06 -3.31
C TYR A 435 -33.21 -30.90 -3.73
N THR A 436 -32.95 -29.93 -4.62
CA THR A 436 -31.58 -29.55 -4.95
C THR A 436 -31.00 -28.73 -3.80
N LEU A 437 -30.16 -29.31 -2.96
CA LEU A 437 -29.33 -28.55 -2.02
C LEU A 437 -28.36 -27.69 -2.88
N ARG A 438 -28.76 -26.45 -3.21
CA ARG A 438 -28.12 -25.61 -4.24
C ARG A 438 -26.67 -25.19 -3.93
N ARG A 439 -26.23 -25.31 -2.67
CA ARG A 439 -24.82 -25.23 -2.26
C ARG A 439 -24.59 -26.26 -1.16
N LYS A 440 -23.73 -27.25 -1.42
CA LYS A 440 -23.22 -28.14 -0.37
C LYS A 440 -22.08 -27.42 0.32
N TRP A 441 -22.17 -27.25 1.63
CA TRP A 441 -21.07 -26.75 2.42
C TRP A 441 -19.90 -27.73 2.34
N GLU A 442 -18.70 -27.22 2.12
CA GLU A 442 -17.45 -27.96 2.09
C GLU A 442 -16.39 -27.13 2.82
N ASP A 443 -15.61 -27.80 3.65
CA ASP A 443 -14.58 -27.18 4.49
C ASP A 443 -13.40 -28.14 4.64
N ILE A 444 -12.22 -27.63 5.00
CA ILE A 444 -10.98 -28.40 5.10
C ILE A 444 -10.26 -28.07 6.41
N ILE A 445 -9.82 -29.11 7.11
CA ILE A 445 -8.94 -28.99 8.27
C ILE A 445 -7.58 -29.54 7.85
N SER A 446 -6.62 -28.66 7.62
CA SER A 446 -5.24 -29.02 7.33
C SER A 446 -4.45 -29.19 8.62
N PHE A 447 -3.51 -30.12 8.62
CA PHE A 447 -2.57 -30.34 9.72
C PHE A 447 -1.15 -30.00 9.28
N ARG A 448 -0.33 -29.55 10.24
CA ARG A 448 1.10 -29.31 10.01
C ARG A 448 1.82 -30.60 9.63
N GLU A 449 2.97 -30.48 8.96
CA GLU A 449 3.77 -31.63 8.51
C GLU A 449 4.29 -32.50 9.67
N ASP A 450 4.42 -31.96 10.89
CA ASP A 450 4.85 -32.70 12.08
C ASP A 450 3.72 -33.53 12.73
N VAL A 451 2.48 -33.40 12.24
CA VAL A 451 1.32 -34.14 12.73
C VAL A 451 1.21 -35.47 12.00
N ASP A 452 1.42 -36.56 12.76
CA ASP A 452 1.29 -37.92 12.26
C ASP A 452 0.04 -38.59 12.87
N ILE A 453 -0.96 -38.83 12.03
CA ILE A 453 -2.22 -39.46 12.40
C ILE A 453 -2.04 -40.98 12.38
N ILE A 454 -1.93 -41.56 13.57
CA ILE A 454 -1.68 -43.00 13.75
C ILE A 454 -2.96 -43.83 13.83
N GLY A 455 -4.10 -43.20 14.10
CA GLY A 455 -5.37 -43.90 14.32
C GLY A 455 -6.59 -43.01 14.12
N SER A 456 -7.71 -43.65 13.80
CA SER A 456 -8.99 -42.99 13.53
C SER A 456 -10.15 -43.83 14.08
N GLY A 457 -11.21 -43.17 14.52
CA GLY A 457 -12.51 -43.77 14.85
C GLY A 457 -13.60 -42.73 14.76
N TYR A 458 -14.87 -43.12 14.75
CA TYR A 458 -15.97 -42.16 14.64
C TYR A 458 -17.18 -42.69 15.42
N ASP A 459 -17.94 -41.79 16.03
CA ASP A 459 -19.19 -42.11 16.68
C ASP A 459 -20.36 -41.59 15.84
N THR A 460 -21.51 -41.37 16.46
CA THR A 460 -22.72 -40.92 15.79
C THR A 460 -22.64 -39.45 15.33
N ASP A 461 -21.76 -38.64 15.93
CA ASP A 461 -21.71 -37.18 15.73
C ASP A 461 -20.31 -36.64 15.36
N SER A 462 -19.24 -37.37 15.72
CA SER A 462 -17.85 -36.89 15.75
C SER A 462 -16.85 -37.88 15.15
N LEU A 463 -15.76 -37.33 14.61
CA LEU A 463 -14.57 -38.06 14.17
C LEU A 463 -13.46 -37.90 15.21
N TYR A 464 -12.82 -39.02 15.59
CA TYR A 464 -11.72 -39.08 16.52
C TYR A 464 -10.42 -39.43 15.79
N LEU A 465 -9.39 -38.63 15.99
CA LEU A 465 -8.07 -38.79 15.39
C LEU A 465 -7.00 -38.86 16.47
N MET A 466 -6.14 -39.87 16.38
CA MET A 466 -5.04 -40.07 17.32
C MET A 466 -3.77 -39.48 16.72
N ASN A 467 -3.16 -38.51 17.39
CA ASN A 467 -1.93 -37.87 16.94
C ASN A 467 -0.73 -38.31 17.80
N LYS A 468 0.32 -38.78 17.14
CA LYS A 468 1.58 -39.20 17.75
C LYS A 468 2.32 -38.06 18.47
N GLY A 469 2.40 -36.88 17.87
CA GLY A 469 3.22 -35.75 18.36
C GLY A 469 2.59 -34.96 19.52
N LEU A 470 1.25 -34.84 19.54
CA LEU A 470 0.54 -34.08 20.57
C LEU A 470 0.31 -34.83 21.87
N GLY A 471 0.48 -36.15 21.88
CA GLY A 471 0.21 -36.93 23.06
C GLY A 471 -1.29 -36.98 23.43
N GLY A 472 -2.24 -36.95 22.48
CA GLY A 472 -3.67 -37.08 22.78
C GLY A 472 -4.57 -37.40 21.57
N ILE A 473 -5.89 -37.47 21.83
CA ILE A 473 -6.93 -37.71 20.83
C ILE A 473 -7.62 -36.37 20.49
N MET A 474 -7.72 -36.08 19.19
CA MET A 474 -8.46 -34.95 18.65
C MET A 474 -9.86 -35.40 18.29
N LYS A 475 -10.88 -34.66 18.72
CA LYS A 475 -12.28 -34.87 18.39
C LYS A 475 -12.74 -33.74 17.47
N ILE A 476 -13.26 -34.11 16.30
CA ILE A 476 -13.81 -33.19 15.30
C ILE A 476 -15.33 -33.41 15.29
N THR A 477 -16.08 -32.37 15.63
CA THR A 477 -17.55 -32.43 15.71
C THR A 477 -18.15 -31.44 14.72
N ILE A 478 -19.10 -31.87 13.89
CA ILE A 478 -19.90 -30.96 13.05
C ILE A 478 -21.15 -30.56 13.85
N LYS A 479 -21.36 -29.26 14.02
CA LYS A 479 -22.53 -28.71 14.73
C LYS A 479 -23.80 -28.97 13.93
N PRO A 480 -24.91 -29.39 14.57
CA PRO A 480 -26.17 -29.62 13.89
C PRO A 480 -26.70 -28.29 13.34
N THR A 481 -26.95 -28.25 12.02
CA THR A 481 -27.57 -27.08 11.38
C THR A 481 -29.06 -27.06 11.72
N ASN A 482 -29.54 -26.03 12.43
CA ASN A 482 -30.98 -25.80 12.55
C ASN A 482 -31.54 -25.47 11.16
N ASN A 483 -32.65 -26.11 10.80
CA ASN A 483 -33.20 -26.14 9.43
C ASN A 483 -33.94 -24.86 9.01
N ASP A 484 -33.59 -23.69 9.55
CA ASP A 484 -34.18 -22.46 9.04
C ASP A 484 -33.47 -22.09 7.73
N ILE A 485 -34.19 -22.29 6.62
CA ILE A 485 -33.75 -22.00 5.24
C ILE A 485 -33.28 -20.54 5.08
N ASN A 486 -33.69 -19.65 6.00
CA ASN A 486 -33.25 -18.27 6.08
C ASN A 486 -31.84 -18.07 6.67
N GLU A 487 -31.33 -18.99 7.50
CA GLU A 487 -29.98 -18.91 8.10
C GLU A 487 -28.86 -19.32 7.12
N LEU A 488 -29.17 -20.11 6.09
CA LEU A 488 -28.20 -20.52 5.04
C LEU A 488 -27.75 -19.36 4.15
N GLN A 489 -28.44 -18.21 4.17
CA GLN A 489 -28.00 -16.99 3.47
C GLN A 489 -27.03 -16.15 4.31
N GLN A 490 -26.88 -16.42 5.61
CA GLN A 490 -26.04 -15.64 6.53
C GLN A 490 -24.75 -16.36 6.93
N THR A 491 -24.52 -17.59 6.46
CA THR A 491 -23.27 -18.29 6.79
C THR A 491 -22.07 -17.56 6.19
N PRO A 492 -21.02 -17.28 6.98
CA PRO A 492 -19.83 -16.58 6.51
C PRO A 492 -19.19 -17.35 5.34
N GLY A 493 -18.54 -16.61 4.44
CA GLY A 493 -17.81 -17.19 3.32
C GLY A 493 -16.75 -18.20 3.79
N PHE A 494 -16.39 -19.15 2.92
CA PHE A 494 -15.32 -20.12 3.18
C PHE A 494 -14.01 -19.42 3.60
N ILE A 495 -13.67 -18.32 2.93
CA ILE A 495 -12.46 -17.54 3.18
C ILE A 495 -12.58 -16.84 4.53
N LYS A 496 -13.69 -16.14 4.78
CA LYS A 496 -13.96 -15.50 6.09
C LYS A 496 -13.79 -16.49 7.25
N SER A 497 -14.38 -17.68 7.14
CA SER A 497 -14.27 -18.70 8.19
C SER A 497 -12.80 -19.09 8.47
N HIS A 498 -11.98 -19.31 7.44
CA HIS A 498 -10.56 -19.66 7.61
C HIS A 498 -9.74 -18.50 8.16
N VAL A 499 -10.01 -17.28 7.68
CA VAL A 499 -9.39 -16.04 8.17
C VAL A 499 -9.68 -15.87 9.66
N ASP A 500 -10.94 -15.97 10.08
CA ASP A 500 -11.34 -15.83 11.49
C ASP A 500 -10.65 -16.91 12.35
N GLN A 501 -10.60 -18.16 11.89
CA GLN A 501 -9.89 -19.22 12.60
C GLN A 501 -8.39 -18.92 12.77
N ALA A 502 -7.72 -18.48 11.70
CA ALA A 502 -6.31 -18.10 11.74
C ALA A 502 -6.06 -16.93 12.69
N ILE A 503 -6.96 -15.93 12.71
CA ILE A 503 -6.83 -14.74 13.55
C ILE A 503 -6.91 -15.10 15.04
N TYR A 504 -7.93 -15.86 15.42
CA TYR A 504 -8.29 -16.06 16.82
C TYR A 504 -7.62 -17.30 17.45
N PHE A 505 -7.26 -18.31 16.66
CA PHE A 505 -6.74 -19.59 17.18
C PHE A 505 -5.27 -19.86 16.87
N ALA A 506 -4.62 -19.13 15.95
CA ALA A 506 -3.21 -19.38 15.63
C ALA A 506 -2.25 -19.06 16.79
N THR A 507 -2.48 -17.97 17.53
CA THR A 507 -1.59 -17.55 18.64
C THR A 507 -1.93 -18.22 19.97
N SER A 508 -3.14 -18.79 20.09
CA SER A 508 -3.70 -19.26 21.36
C SER A 508 -2.99 -20.50 21.92
N SER A 509 -2.09 -21.15 21.17
CA SER A 509 -1.15 -22.10 21.75
C SER A 509 0.04 -22.47 20.87
N SER A 510 1.24 -22.51 21.46
CA SER A 510 2.52 -22.92 20.83
C SER A 510 2.54 -24.34 20.25
N ASN A 511 1.48 -25.14 20.49
CA ASN A 511 1.35 -26.53 20.06
C ASN A 511 -0.03 -26.81 19.44
N ASN A 512 -0.50 -25.92 18.56
CA ASN A 512 -1.71 -26.15 17.76
C ASN A 512 -1.35 -27.04 16.54
N PRO A 513 -2.01 -28.20 16.34
CA PRO A 513 -1.74 -29.09 15.19
C PRO A 513 -2.34 -28.60 13.87
N VAL A 514 -3.30 -27.68 13.92
CA VAL A 514 -4.03 -27.20 12.75
C VAL A 514 -3.15 -26.21 11.98
N GLU A 515 -2.99 -26.47 10.68
CA GLU A 515 -2.40 -25.54 9.73
C GLU A 515 -3.53 -24.65 9.19
N PHE A 516 -3.48 -23.36 9.52
CA PHE A 516 -4.53 -22.42 9.12
C PHE A 516 -4.32 -21.88 7.70
N ASN A 517 -3.10 -21.92 7.17
CA ASN A 517 -2.82 -21.49 5.81
C ASN A 517 -3.54 -22.39 4.79
N LEU A 518 -4.00 -21.75 3.72
CA LEU A 518 -4.70 -22.43 2.63
C LEU A 518 -3.68 -23.03 1.66
N SER A 519 -4.03 -24.17 1.08
CA SER A 519 -3.20 -24.74 0.02
C SER A 519 -3.16 -23.81 -1.20
N GLU A 520 -1.98 -23.65 -1.81
CA GLU A 520 -1.76 -22.79 -2.97
C GLU A 520 -2.68 -23.16 -4.15
N ASP A 521 -3.04 -24.44 -4.25
CA ASP A 521 -3.81 -25.03 -5.34
C ASP A 521 -5.32 -24.79 -5.24
N ILE A 522 -5.81 -24.15 -4.17
CA ILE A 522 -7.25 -23.87 -4.03
C ILE A 522 -7.64 -22.69 -4.93
N PHE A 523 -8.59 -22.94 -5.82
CA PHE A 523 -9.19 -21.91 -6.64
C PHE A 523 -10.17 -21.07 -5.82
N LEU A 524 -9.85 -19.79 -5.66
CA LEU A 524 -10.66 -18.81 -4.92
C LEU A 524 -10.89 -17.59 -5.81
N GLU A 525 -12.11 -17.06 -5.79
CA GLU A 525 -12.45 -15.86 -6.54
C GLU A 525 -11.88 -14.61 -5.84
N ASN A 526 -11.11 -13.79 -6.57
CA ASN A 526 -10.43 -12.62 -6.01
C ASN A 526 -11.41 -11.65 -5.33
N GLY A 527 -12.58 -11.40 -5.93
CA GLY A 527 -13.60 -10.52 -5.35
C GLY A 527 -14.15 -11.03 -4.01
N ALA A 528 -14.27 -12.34 -3.85
CA ALA A 528 -14.71 -12.95 -2.59
C ALA A 528 -13.60 -12.90 -1.52
N ILE A 529 -12.33 -13.06 -1.90
CA ILE A 529 -11.18 -12.88 -1.00
C ILE A 529 -11.18 -11.45 -0.46
N GLU A 530 -11.26 -10.47 -1.34
CA GLU A 530 -11.22 -9.05 -0.96
C GLU A 530 -12.39 -8.66 -0.06
N SER A 531 -13.61 -9.11 -0.38
CA SER A 531 -14.78 -8.81 0.47
C SER A 531 -14.65 -9.46 1.85
N ASP A 532 -14.23 -10.72 1.93
CA ASP A 532 -14.15 -11.45 3.19
C ASP A 532 -13.02 -10.91 4.09
N LEU A 533 -11.87 -10.52 3.51
CA LEU A 533 -10.79 -9.87 4.27
C LEU A 533 -11.21 -8.53 4.85
N ILE A 534 -11.93 -7.71 4.09
CA ILE A 534 -12.44 -6.41 4.56
C ILE A 534 -13.46 -6.63 5.69
N LEU A 535 -14.36 -7.61 5.55
CA LEU A 535 -15.36 -7.94 6.57
C LEU A 535 -14.69 -8.38 7.88
N SER A 536 -13.72 -9.30 7.85
CA SER A 536 -12.97 -9.67 9.06
C SER A 536 -12.18 -8.49 9.64
N ALA A 537 -11.60 -7.64 8.79
CA ALA A 537 -10.93 -6.42 9.25
C ALA A 537 -11.90 -5.44 9.94
N ASP A 538 -13.11 -5.26 9.39
CA ASP A 538 -14.15 -4.42 9.99
C ASP A 538 -14.69 -4.98 11.31
N GLU A 539 -14.79 -6.31 11.43
CA GLU A 539 -15.17 -6.95 12.69
C GLU A 539 -14.15 -6.73 13.80
N ILE A 540 -12.85 -6.82 13.47
CA ILE A 540 -11.77 -6.47 14.41
C ILE A 540 -11.76 -4.97 14.69
N PHE A 541 -11.96 -4.12 13.68
CA PHE A 541 -11.89 -2.67 13.79
C PHE A 541 -13.09 -2.05 14.55
N ASN A 542 -14.25 -2.70 14.56
CA ASN A 542 -15.45 -2.23 15.26
C ASN A 542 -15.83 -3.12 16.47
N SER A 543 -14.96 -4.04 16.88
CA SER A 543 -15.17 -4.95 18.01
C SER A 543 -16.45 -5.80 17.93
N THR A 544 -16.94 -6.10 16.71
CA THR A 544 -18.18 -6.87 16.50
C THR A 544 -17.94 -8.36 16.36
N GLY A 545 -16.68 -8.80 16.30
CA GLY A 545 -16.32 -10.21 16.16
C GLY A 545 -16.72 -11.06 17.39
N ARG A 546 -17.18 -12.29 17.16
CA ARG A 546 -17.65 -13.22 18.20
C ARG A 546 -16.60 -13.54 19.28
N TYR A 547 -15.33 -13.56 18.88
CA TYR A 547 -14.20 -13.88 19.76
C TYR A 547 -13.58 -12.65 20.43
N ILE A 548 -14.09 -11.46 20.12
CA ILE A 548 -13.64 -10.21 20.73
C ILE A 548 -14.56 -9.93 21.93
N PRO A 549 -14.03 -9.77 23.14
CA PRO A 549 -14.85 -9.47 24.30
C PRO A 549 -15.55 -8.11 24.11
N PRO A 550 -16.86 -7.99 24.37
CA PRO A 550 -17.62 -6.76 24.14
C PRO A 550 -17.18 -5.62 25.05
N THR A 551 -16.72 -5.92 26.27
CA THR A 551 -16.09 -4.97 27.19
C THR A 551 -15.01 -5.67 28.01
N THR A 552 -13.91 -4.98 28.27
CA THR A 552 -12.87 -5.39 29.21
C THR A 552 -12.61 -4.28 30.22
N ASN A 553 -12.12 -4.62 31.41
CA ASN A 553 -11.87 -3.64 32.48
C ASN A 553 -10.84 -2.55 32.08
N ASN A 554 -10.00 -2.79 31.07
CA ASN A 554 -9.03 -1.82 30.55
C ASN A 554 -9.10 -1.72 29.01
N LEU A 555 -9.40 -0.53 28.49
CA LEU A 555 -9.48 -0.25 27.05
C LEU A 555 -8.14 -0.44 26.33
N GLN A 556 -7.01 -0.17 27.00
CA GLN A 556 -5.69 -0.36 26.41
C GLN A 556 -5.40 -1.85 26.17
N GLN A 557 -5.84 -2.70 27.10
CA GLN A 557 -5.71 -4.16 26.94
C GLN A 557 -6.61 -4.66 25.80
N HIS A 558 -7.83 -4.12 25.68
CA HIS A 558 -8.73 -4.42 24.57
C HIS A 558 -8.11 -4.10 23.21
N LEU A 559 -7.59 -2.88 23.06
CA LEU A 559 -6.95 -2.43 21.83
C LEU A 559 -5.69 -3.24 21.51
N ASN A 560 -4.86 -3.54 22.51
CA ASN A 560 -3.68 -4.40 22.33
C ASN A 560 -4.06 -5.79 21.80
N LEU A 561 -5.09 -6.42 22.36
CA LEU A 561 -5.58 -7.72 21.89
C LEU A 561 -6.04 -7.63 20.43
N ARG A 562 -6.80 -6.59 20.08
CA ARG A 562 -7.29 -6.36 18.71
C ARG A 562 -6.17 -6.10 17.73
N ILE A 563 -5.14 -5.34 18.12
CA ILE A 563 -3.93 -5.14 17.32
C ILE A 563 -3.20 -6.48 17.11
N GLY A 564 -3.13 -7.33 18.13
CA GLY A 564 -2.61 -8.70 18.00
C GLY A 564 -3.37 -9.52 16.96
N PHE A 565 -4.70 -9.51 17.03
CA PHE A 565 -5.56 -10.17 16.03
C PHE A 565 -5.36 -9.60 14.62
N PHE A 566 -5.22 -8.28 14.49
CA PHE A 566 -5.01 -7.63 13.19
C PHE A 566 -3.63 -7.94 12.61
N LYS A 567 -2.58 -8.05 13.44
CA LYS A 567 -1.26 -8.54 13.00
C LYS A 567 -1.35 -9.97 12.44
N ASN A 568 -2.15 -10.83 13.07
CA ASN A 568 -2.40 -12.18 12.54
C ASN A 568 -3.12 -12.14 11.19
N LEU A 569 -4.13 -11.27 11.02
CA LEU A 569 -4.83 -11.07 9.75
C LEU A 569 -3.86 -10.62 8.63
N LEU A 570 -2.98 -9.67 8.93
CA LEU A 570 -1.99 -9.17 7.97
C LEU A 570 -0.99 -10.25 7.58
N LYS A 571 -0.47 -11.01 8.56
CA LYS A 571 0.43 -12.15 8.31
C LYS A 571 -0.26 -13.25 7.48
N PHE A 572 -1.53 -13.53 7.74
CA PHE A 572 -2.31 -14.48 6.96
C PHE A 572 -2.50 -14.00 5.51
N THR A 573 -2.73 -12.71 5.32
CA THR A 573 -2.87 -12.08 4.00
C THR A 573 -1.55 -12.12 3.23
N GLU A 574 -0.42 -11.87 3.90
CA GLU A 574 0.92 -11.97 3.33
C GLU A 574 1.23 -13.39 2.83
N LEU A 575 0.94 -14.42 3.63
CA LEU A 575 1.27 -15.80 3.28
C LEU A 575 0.36 -16.37 2.19
N ASN A 576 -0.95 -16.08 2.22
CA ASN A 576 -1.92 -16.76 1.36
C ASN A 576 -2.36 -15.95 0.13
N PHE A 577 -2.36 -14.60 0.22
CA PHE A 577 -3.10 -13.76 -0.73
C PHE A 577 -2.32 -12.59 -1.30
N ASN A 578 -1.00 -12.52 -1.08
CA ASN A 578 -0.20 -11.35 -1.46
C ASN A 578 -0.32 -10.98 -2.95
N TYR A 579 -0.46 -11.97 -3.84
CA TYR A 579 -0.61 -11.76 -5.29
C TYR A 579 -2.07 -11.84 -5.80
N LYS A 580 -3.03 -12.19 -4.93
CA LYS A 580 -4.45 -12.37 -5.28
C LYS A 580 -5.32 -11.17 -4.90
N VAL A 581 -4.79 -10.26 -4.07
CA VAL A 581 -5.50 -9.08 -3.52
C VAL A 581 -4.99 -7.81 -4.16
N SER A 582 -5.91 -6.91 -4.53
CA SER A 582 -5.58 -5.61 -5.12
C SER A 582 -4.83 -4.69 -4.14
N PRO A 583 -4.00 -3.76 -4.66
CA PRO A 583 -3.31 -2.78 -3.83
C PRO A 583 -4.24 -1.95 -2.96
N LYS A 584 -5.44 -1.61 -3.46
CA LYS A 584 -6.44 -0.84 -2.72
C LYS A 584 -6.86 -1.51 -1.41
N VAL A 585 -7.11 -2.82 -1.43
CA VAL A 585 -7.52 -3.56 -0.23
C VAL A 585 -6.37 -3.67 0.75
N LYS A 586 -5.15 -3.93 0.27
CA LYS A 586 -3.94 -3.94 1.12
C LYS A 586 -3.74 -2.61 1.83
N LEU A 587 -3.87 -1.48 1.12
CA LEU A 587 -3.77 -0.14 1.70
C LEU A 587 -4.87 0.11 2.74
N ALA A 588 -6.10 -0.32 2.47
CA ALA A 588 -7.21 -0.20 3.43
C ALA A 588 -6.97 -1.02 4.72
N LEU A 589 -6.34 -2.19 4.62
CA LEU A 589 -5.95 -3.00 5.79
C LEU A 589 -4.85 -2.31 6.60
N VAL A 590 -3.83 -1.76 5.93
CA VAL A 590 -2.75 -1.01 6.59
C VAL A 590 -3.30 0.24 7.28
N GLU A 591 -4.18 1.01 6.63
CA GLU A 591 -4.83 2.19 7.23
C GLU A 591 -5.57 1.84 8.54
N LYS A 592 -6.36 0.77 8.55
CA LYS A 592 -7.08 0.33 9.77
C LYS A 592 -6.11 -0.06 10.88
N PHE A 593 -5.01 -0.72 10.55
CA PHE A 593 -3.97 -1.08 11.51
C PHE A 593 -3.29 0.15 12.12
N GLU A 594 -2.86 1.10 11.29
CA GLU A 594 -2.24 2.35 11.72
C GLU A 594 -3.13 3.14 12.66
N ILE A 595 -4.42 3.27 12.33
CA ILE A 595 -5.40 3.99 13.15
C ILE A 595 -5.52 3.35 14.55
N MET A 596 -5.60 2.02 14.61
CA MET A 596 -5.68 1.31 15.90
C MET A 596 -4.40 1.49 16.73
N ASN A 597 -3.23 1.36 16.09
CA ASN A 597 -1.94 1.49 16.77
C ASN A 597 -1.71 2.93 17.28
N CYS A 598 -2.01 3.94 16.45
CA CYS A 598 -1.95 5.35 16.83
C CYS A 598 -2.92 5.67 17.99
N CYS A 599 -4.14 5.13 17.96
CA CYS A 599 -5.11 5.30 19.04
C CYS A 599 -4.59 4.69 20.36
N LEU A 600 -4.01 3.49 20.30
CA LEU A 600 -3.41 2.85 21.47
C LEU A 600 -2.27 3.69 22.05
N ARG A 601 -1.33 4.16 21.22
CA ARG A 601 -0.21 5.00 21.69
C ARG A 601 -0.71 6.29 22.32
N LEU A 602 -1.65 6.98 21.69
CA LEU A 602 -2.26 8.19 22.26
C LEU A 602 -2.88 7.91 23.64
N LEU A 603 -3.63 6.81 23.78
CA LEU A 603 -4.22 6.42 25.06
C LEU A 603 -3.16 6.06 26.12
N GLN A 604 -2.05 5.42 25.73
CA GLN A 604 -0.94 5.14 26.64
C GLN A 604 -0.33 6.42 27.21
N PHE A 605 -0.14 7.46 26.38
CA PHE A 605 0.38 8.74 26.84
C PHE A 605 -0.64 9.55 27.66
N VAL A 606 -1.92 9.53 27.28
CA VAL A 606 -3.01 10.25 27.97
C VAL A 606 -3.31 9.64 29.35
N SER A 607 -3.09 8.33 29.52
CA SER A 607 -3.41 7.61 30.77
C SER A 607 -2.27 7.62 31.80
N ARG A 608 -1.09 8.18 31.48
CA ARG A 608 0.01 8.32 32.46
C ARG A 608 -0.38 9.33 33.54
N SER A 609 0.16 9.16 34.75
CA SER A 609 -0.13 9.99 35.92
C SER A 609 0.68 11.29 35.99
N ASP A 610 1.27 11.72 34.87
CA ASP A 610 2.17 12.87 34.82
C ASP A 610 1.40 14.18 34.60
N GLU A 611 1.97 15.32 35.02
CA GLU A 611 1.35 16.64 34.86
C GLU A 611 1.04 16.94 33.38
N PHE A 612 1.93 16.51 32.47
CA PHE A 612 1.78 16.55 31.02
C PHE A 612 0.51 15.80 30.55
N SER A 613 0.38 14.55 30.98
CA SER A 613 -0.74 13.68 30.61
C SER A 613 -2.08 14.18 31.13
N SER A 614 -2.10 14.80 32.31
CA SER A 614 -3.33 15.42 32.85
C SER A 614 -3.83 16.58 31.98
N LYS A 615 -2.92 17.40 31.46
CA LYS A 615 -3.24 18.50 30.53
C LYS A 615 -3.67 17.98 29.17
N LEU A 616 -2.96 16.99 28.61
CA LEU A 616 -3.36 16.34 27.36
C LEU A 616 -4.74 15.67 27.46
N ASN A 617 -5.03 14.99 28.58
CA ASN A 617 -6.32 14.37 28.81
C ASN A 617 -7.45 15.41 28.85
N ASN A 618 -7.21 16.57 29.46
CA ASN A 618 -8.18 17.66 29.45
C ASN A 618 -8.46 18.18 28.03
N ILE A 619 -7.43 18.36 27.20
CA ILE A 619 -7.58 18.80 25.80
C ILE A 619 -8.34 17.73 25.00
N TRP A 620 -7.92 16.47 25.12
CA TRP A 620 -8.59 15.34 24.46
C TRP A 620 -10.07 15.23 24.88
N ALA A 621 -10.36 15.33 26.18
CA ALA A 621 -11.72 15.31 26.69
C ALA A 621 -12.56 16.51 26.20
N LEU A 622 -11.96 17.68 26.00
CA LEU A 622 -12.65 18.85 25.44
C LEU A 622 -13.00 18.64 23.96
N VAL A 623 -12.08 18.10 23.16
CA VAL A 623 -12.33 17.75 21.75
C VAL A 623 -13.49 16.74 21.64
N LEU A 624 -13.48 15.73 22.51
CA LEU A 624 -14.54 14.72 22.58
C LEU A 624 -15.89 15.32 23.00
N LYS A 625 -15.91 16.21 24.00
CA LYS A 625 -17.12 16.92 24.43
C LYS A 625 -17.71 17.81 23.34
N LYS A 626 -16.87 18.55 22.59
CA LYS A 626 -17.32 19.39 21.45
C LYS A 626 -18.11 18.60 20.41
N ARG A 627 -17.80 17.30 20.24
CA ARG A 627 -18.46 16.40 19.28
C ARG A 627 -19.48 15.44 19.92
N GLY A 628 -19.73 15.58 21.23
CA GLY A 628 -20.73 14.77 21.95
C GLY A 628 -20.38 13.28 22.09
N ARG A 629 -19.10 12.94 22.19
CA ARG A 629 -18.60 11.55 22.25
C ARG A 629 -17.88 11.24 23.56
N THR A 630 -17.86 9.96 23.93
CA THR A 630 -17.02 9.41 25.01
C THR A 630 -15.85 8.62 24.43
N VAL A 631 -14.77 8.45 25.22
CA VAL A 631 -13.58 7.66 24.81
C VAL A 631 -13.98 6.22 24.51
N ASP A 632 -14.82 5.63 25.37
CA ASP A 632 -15.28 4.24 25.27
C ASP A 632 -16.08 4.00 23.98
N GLU A 633 -16.98 4.92 23.60
CA GLU A 633 -17.77 4.81 22.37
C GLU A 633 -16.91 4.82 21.11
N ILE A 634 -15.82 5.60 21.09
CA ILE A 634 -14.92 5.70 19.94
C ILE A 634 -14.08 4.43 19.82
N VAL A 635 -13.47 4.00 20.91
CA VAL A 635 -12.57 2.85 20.95
C VAL A 635 -13.30 1.56 20.59
N LEU A 636 -14.54 1.40 21.06
CA LEU A 636 -15.31 0.18 20.84
C LEU A 636 -15.95 0.13 19.45
N ASN A 637 -16.63 1.20 19.02
CA ASN A 637 -17.56 1.13 17.88
C ASN A 637 -17.29 2.10 16.73
N ARG A 638 -16.40 3.10 16.89
CA ARG A 638 -16.26 4.22 15.93
C ARG A 638 -14.82 4.69 15.75
N LEU A 639 -13.87 3.76 15.62
CA LEU A 639 -12.47 4.10 15.35
C LEU A 639 -12.26 4.81 14.01
N SER A 640 -13.21 4.71 13.07
CA SER A 640 -13.18 5.45 11.81
C SER A 640 -13.28 6.97 12.00
N GLU A 641 -13.84 7.44 13.11
CA GLU A 641 -13.89 8.87 13.45
C GLU A 641 -12.54 9.39 14.01
N PHE A 642 -11.59 8.49 14.35
CA PHE A 642 -10.32 8.83 15.01
C PHE A 642 -9.43 9.78 14.19
N PRO A 643 -9.18 9.60 12.88
CA PRO A 643 -8.35 10.53 12.09
C PRO A 643 -8.79 12.00 12.21
N ASN A 644 -10.10 12.24 12.10
CA ASN A 644 -10.69 13.59 12.20
C ASN A 644 -10.68 14.14 13.63
N LEU A 645 -10.62 13.26 14.64
CA LEU A 645 -10.49 13.65 16.05
C LEU A 645 -9.03 13.96 16.39
N PHE A 646 -8.11 13.18 15.83
CA PHE A 646 -6.68 13.39 15.98
C PHE A 646 -6.23 14.71 15.34
N SER A 647 -6.73 15.04 14.13
CA SER A 647 -6.46 16.33 13.52
C SER A 647 -6.98 17.50 14.35
N ALA A 648 -8.24 17.42 14.82
CA ALA A 648 -8.83 18.42 15.69
C ALA A 648 -8.06 18.56 17.01
N PHE A 649 -7.62 17.45 17.59
CA PHE A 649 -6.78 17.44 18.78
C PHE A 649 -5.47 18.17 18.54
N LEU A 650 -4.77 17.92 17.44
CA LEU A 650 -3.55 18.64 17.08
C LEU A 650 -3.81 20.14 16.91
N THR A 651 -4.92 20.54 16.28
CA THR A 651 -5.26 21.97 16.11
C THR A 651 -5.63 22.69 17.40
N ASP A 652 -6.26 22.00 18.35
CA ASP A 652 -6.67 22.59 19.64
C ASP A 652 -5.49 22.72 20.63
N ILE A 653 -4.33 22.10 20.34
CA ILE A 653 -3.11 22.27 21.14
C ILE A 653 -2.49 23.63 20.82
N ASN A 654 -2.59 24.57 21.78
CA ASN A 654 -1.91 25.86 21.68
C ASN A 654 -0.44 25.73 22.12
N VAL A 655 0.44 25.48 21.15
CA VAL A 655 1.88 25.24 21.38
C VAL A 655 2.63 26.52 21.81
N ALA A 656 2.13 27.71 21.43
CA ALA A 656 2.85 28.96 21.61
C ALA A 656 3.04 29.39 23.08
N SER A 657 2.16 28.97 23.99
CA SER A 657 2.14 29.41 25.40
C SER A 657 2.73 28.42 26.41
N GLU A 658 3.19 27.25 25.98
CA GLU A 658 3.55 26.14 26.86
C GLU A 658 5.07 26.01 27.10
N SER A 659 5.46 25.29 28.16
CA SER A 659 6.86 25.09 28.56
C SER A 659 7.64 24.18 27.61
N VAL A 660 8.98 24.32 27.58
CA VAL A 660 9.87 23.50 26.73
C VAL A 660 9.71 22.01 27.02
N ASN A 661 9.54 21.61 28.28
CA ASN A 661 9.30 20.20 28.66
C ASN A 661 7.98 19.64 28.11
N PHE A 662 6.93 20.47 28.05
CA PHE A 662 5.65 20.08 27.44
C PHE A 662 5.83 19.87 25.93
N LYS A 663 6.59 20.74 25.26
CA LYS A 663 6.87 20.63 23.82
C LYS A 663 7.70 19.40 23.48
N SER A 664 8.75 19.11 24.26
CA SER A 664 9.57 17.91 24.06
C SER A 664 8.75 16.62 24.25
N SER A 665 7.93 16.55 25.30
CA SER A 665 7.03 15.40 25.53
C SER A 665 5.95 15.25 24.44
N LEU A 666 5.53 16.37 23.83
CA LEU A 666 4.61 16.36 22.70
C LEU A 666 5.28 15.87 21.41
N ILE A 667 6.55 16.19 21.21
CA ILE A 667 7.31 15.63 20.09
C ILE A 667 7.51 14.12 20.28
N ASP A 668 7.77 13.65 21.50
CA ASP A 668 7.84 12.21 21.80
C ASP A 668 6.51 11.49 21.51
N LEU A 669 5.38 12.14 21.83
CA LEU A 669 4.05 11.64 21.46
C LEU A 669 3.89 11.56 19.93
N LEU A 670 4.29 12.60 19.20
CA LEU A 670 4.19 12.62 17.73
C LEU A 670 5.13 11.61 17.08
N ALA A 671 6.35 11.45 17.59
CA ALA A 671 7.28 10.41 17.16
C ALA A 671 6.69 9.02 17.38
N SER A 672 6.12 8.75 18.55
CA SER A 672 5.48 7.46 18.84
C SER A 672 4.22 7.21 17.98
N CYS A 673 3.37 8.23 17.79
CA CYS A 673 2.09 8.07 17.10
C CYS A 673 2.20 8.10 15.57
N ILE A 674 3.13 8.88 15.02
CA ILE A 674 3.27 9.08 13.57
C ILE A 674 4.51 8.34 13.05
N TYR A 675 5.69 8.60 13.62
CA TYR A 675 6.92 8.00 13.09
C TYR A 675 6.94 6.48 13.33
N GLU A 676 6.78 6.01 14.58
CA GLU A 676 6.81 4.57 14.87
C GLU A 676 5.58 3.84 14.29
N CYS A 677 4.36 4.35 14.53
CA CYS A 677 3.15 3.61 14.14
C CYS A 677 2.82 3.66 12.65
N VAL A 678 3.04 4.80 11.98
CA VAL A 678 2.68 4.98 10.57
C VAL A 678 3.88 4.70 9.67
N LEU A 679 5.05 5.28 9.96
CA LEU A 679 6.19 5.16 9.05
C LEU A 679 6.95 3.85 9.19
N GLU A 680 7.30 3.44 10.41
CA GLU A 680 8.04 2.19 10.63
C GLU A 680 7.10 0.97 10.59
N ASP A 681 6.09 0.94 11.47
CA ASP A 681 5.16 -0.19 11.58
C ASP A 681 4.18 -0.27 10.39
N GLY A 682 3.68 0.86 9.88
CA GLY A 682 2.72 0.86 8.76
C GLY A 682 3.39 0.73 7.39
N GLU A 683 4.17 1.73 7.02
CA GLU A 683 4.70 1.88 5.66
C GLU A 683 5.91 0.96 5.42
N GLN A 684 6.94 1.03 6.27
CA GLN A 684 8.18 0.27 6.04
C GLN A 684 7.97 -1.24 6.24
N THR A 685 7.43 -1.65 7.39
CA THR A 685 7.30 -3.08 7.71
C THR A 685 6.08 -3.72 7.04
N LEU A 686 4.89 -3.12 7.12
CA LEU A 686 3.70 -3.75 6.54
C LEU A 686 3.56 -3.51 5.03
N ARG A 687 3.53 -2.26 4.56
CA ARG A 687 3.30 -1.96 3.14
C ARG A 687 4.45 -2.44 2.25
N HIS A 688 5.68 -2.06 2.55
CA HIS A 688 6.82 -2.35 1.68
C HIS A 688 7.44 -3.73 1.94
N SER A 689 7.66 -4.14 3.19
CA SER A 689 8.35 -5.41 3.46
C SER A 689 7.43 -6.64 3.40
N SER A 690 6.25 -6.59 4.04
CA SER A 690 5.33 -7.73 4.15
C SER A 690 4.44 -7.84 2.90
N LEU A 691 3.68 -6.79 2.60
CA LEU A 691 2.71 -6.77 1.49
C LEU A 691 3.36 -6.46 0.12
N ARG A 692 4.65 -6.15 0.10
CA ARG A 692 5.49 -5.93 -1.10
C ARG A 692 4.86 -5.00 -2.12
N LEU A 693 4.19 -3.96 -1.63
CA LEU A 693 3.60 -2.93 -2.48
C LEU A 693 4.68 -1.98 -2.99
N ASP A 694 4.59 -1.65 -4.28
CA ASP A 694 5.42 -0.62 -4.88
C ASP A 694 5.04 0.75 -4.26
N PRO A 695 6.00 1.64 -3.96
CA PRO A 695 5.70 3.03 -3.59
C PRO A 695 4.74 3.75 -4.54
N LEU A 696 4.71 3.35 -5.82
CA LEU A 696 3.82 3.87 -6.85
C LEU A 696 2.40 3.25 -6.82
N GLU A 697 2.13 2.27 -5.98
CA GLU A 697 0.78 1.73 -5.83
C GLU A 697 0.09 2.42 -4.64
N ILE A 698 -0.80 3.36 -4.96
CA ILE A 698 -1.58 4.17 -4.00
C ILE A 698 -3.09 4.03 -4.24
N ASP A 699 -3.91 4.45 -3.26
CA ASP A 699 -5.34 4.61 -3.48
C ASP A 699 -5.62 5.95 -4.17
N GLU A 700 -6.02 5.88 -5.44
CA GLU A 700 -6.38 7.05 -6.26
C GLU A 700 -7.64 7.77 -5.73
N THR A 701 -8.47 7.10 -4.93
CA THR A 701 -9.78 7.64 -4.50
C THR A 701 -9.73 8.45 -3.21
N LYS A 702 -8.71 8.25 -2.38
CA LYS A 702 -8.61 8.88 -1.06
C LYS A 702 -7.15 9.13 -0.70
N LEU A 703 -6.90 10.29 -0.09
CA LEU A 703 -5.58 10.65 0.42
C LEU A 703 -5.32 9.92 1.76
N PRO A 704 -4.08 9.44 2.03
CA PRO A 704 -3.74 8.79 3.30
C PRO A 704 -4.17 9.61 4.51
N TRP A 705 -4.76 8.97 5.53
CA TRP A 705 -5.44 9.67 6.63
C TRP A 705 -4.53 10.57 7.47
N PHE A 706 -3.24 10.23 7.56
CA PHE A 706 -2.26 11.01 8.34
C PHE A 706 -1.90 12.33 7.65
N ILE A 707 -2.08 12.41 6.33
CA ILE A 707 -1.86 13.61 5.54
C ILE A 707 -3.15 14.44 5.53
N SER A 708 -3.20 15.43 6.40
CA SER A 708 -4.20 16.49 6.35
C SER A 708 -3.49 17.85 6.32
N PRO A 709 -4.04 18.85 5.62
CA PRO A 709 -3.45 20.19 5.57
C PRO A 709 -3.34 20.79 6.98
N GLU A 710 -4.32 20.50 7.84
CA GLU A 710 -4.30 20.90 9.25
C GLU A 710 -3.12 20.27 10.00
N ASN A 711 -2.92 18.95 9.88
CA ASN A 711 -1.82 18.24 10.54
C ASN A 711 -0.46 18.81 10.11
N LEU A 712 -0.25 19.03 8.81
CA LEU A 712 1.00 19.59 8.28
C LEU A 712 1.28 20.99 8.81
N THR A 713 0.26 21.86 8.85
CA THR A 713 0.44 23.21 9.41
C THR A 713 0.77 23.19 10.90
N VAL A 714 0.19 22.26 11.67
CA VAL A 714 0.45 22.11 13.10
C VAL A 714 1.85 21.54 13.34
N LEU A 715 2.25 20.50 12.60
CA LEU A 715 3.60 19.91 12.70
C LEU A 715 4.68 20.96 12.37
N ASN A 716 4.47 21.77 11.34
CA ASN A 716 5.37 22.86 10.98
C ASN A 716 5.45 23.93 12.09
N LYS A 717 4.30 24.31 12.69
CA LYS A 717 4.27 25.25 13.82
C LYS A 717 5.01 24.69 15.03
N ILE A 718 4.80 23.41 15.37
CA ILE A 718 5.48 22.74 16.49
C ILE A 718 6.99 22.76 16.27
N PHE A 719 7.46 22.46 15.06
CA PHE A 719 8.88 22.46 14.71
C PHE A 719 9.53 23.83 15.00
N PHE A 720 8.95 24.92 14.48
CA PHE A 720 9.50 26.26 14.69
C PHE A 720 9.28 26.79 16.11
N ASP A 721 8.12 26.58 16.71
CA ASP A 721 7.83 27.02 18.08
C ASP A 721 8.75 26.33 19.09
N TYR A 722 9.12 25.08 18.85
CA TYR A 722 10.09 24.35 19.67
C TYR A 722 11.49 24.97 19.52
N LYS A 723 11.94 25.20 18.29
CA LYS A 723 13.21 25.90 18.00
C LYS A 723 13.29 27.27 18.70
N PHE A 724 12.30 28.13 18.48
CA PHE A 724 12.28 29.48 19.05
C PHE A 724 12.21 29.48 20.58
N SER A 725 11.68 28.43 21.20
CA SER A 725 11.64 28.32 22.67
C SER A 725 12.99 27.90 23.24
N LEU A 726 13.70 26.99 22.58
CA LEU A 726 15.06 26.60 22.94
C LEU A 726 16.03 27.78 22.83
N ASP A 727 15.91 28.57 21.76
CA ASP A 727 16.74 29.77 21.53
C ASP A 727 16.50 30.85 22.61
N LYS A 728 15.26 30.99 23.09
CA LYS A 728 14.89 31.95 24.14
C LYS A 728 15.43 31.54 25.51
N GLU A 729 15.41 30.25 25.83
CA GLU A 729 15.85 29.74 27.14
C GLU A 729 17.37 29.48 27.21
N LYS A 730 18.10 29.59 26.09
CA LYS A 730 19.57 29.34 25.97
C LYS A 730 19.97 27.99 26.58
N ILE A 731 19.12 26.98 26.46
CA ILE A 731 19.40 25.62 26.94
C ILE A 731 20.46 24.99 26.02
N SER A 732 21.45 24.32 26.60
CA SER A 732 22.43 23.56 25.82
C SER A 732 21.71 22.36 25.19
N ILE A 733 21.62 22.36 23.86
CA ILE A 733 20.93 21.31 23.10
C ILE A 733 21.49 19.93 23.47
N THR A 734 20.64 19.06 24.00
CA THR A 734 20.98 17.67 24.32
C THR A 734 20.83 16.76 23.09
N THR A 735 21.46 15.57 23.12
CA THR A 735 21.35 14.59 22.02
C THR A 735 19.90 14.16 21.74
N ASN A 736 19.05 14.11 22.77
CA ASN A 736 17.64 13.76 22.63
C ASN A 736 16.85 14.80 21.81
N GLU A 737 17.09 16.10 22.05
CA GLU A 737 16.39 17.18 21.34
C GLU A 737 16.78 17.22 19.85
N LYS A 738 18.04 16.88 19.55
CA LYS A 738 18.54 16.70 18.18
C LYS A 738 17.82 15.56 17.44
N GLU A 739 17.65 14.41 18.10
CA GLU A 739 16.90 13.27 17.54
C GLU A 739 15.41 13.59 17.37
N GLN A 740 14.82 14.37 18.27
CA GLN A 740 13.46 14.89 18.15
C GLN A 740 13.28 15.79 16.92
N PHE A 741 14.23 16.71 16.64
CA PHE A 741 14.18 17.52 15.42
C PHE A 741 14.35 16.68 14.15
N LEU A 742 15.26 15.70 14.17
CA LEU A 742 15.48 14.79 13.05
C LEU A 742 14.23 13.96 12.73
N THR A 743 13.60 13.37 13.75
CA THR A 743 12.38 12.56 13.57
C THR A 743 11.23 13.40 13.05
N LEU A 744 11.03 14.61 13.59
CA LEU A 744 10.00 15.54 13.11
C LEU A 744 10.25 15.97 11.66
N LEU A 745 11.51 16.20 11.29
CA LEU A 745 11.86 16.51 9.91
C LEU A 745 11.59 15.35 8.95
N LYS A 746 11.95 14.12 9.34
CA LYS A 746 11.66 12.90 8.56
C LYS A 746 10.16 12.75 8.32
N ILE A 747 9.33 13.00 9.33
CA ILE A 747 7.86 12.99 9.19
C ILE A 747 7.40 14.02 8.16
N LEU A 748 7.85 15.27 8.28
CA LEU A 748 7.44 16.36 7.38
C LEU A 748 7.81 16.03 5.93
N TYR A 749 9.08 15.70 5.67
CA TYR A 749 9.53 15.36 4.32
C TYR A 749 8.79 14.16 3.73
N TYR A 750 8.56 13.12 4.54
CA TYR A 750 7.82 11.95 4.08
C TYR A 750 6.38 12.31 3.69
N PHE A 751 5.67 13.10 4.51
CA PHE A 751 4.31 13.52 4.21
C PHE A 751 4.23 14.34 2.92
N PHE A 752 5.16 15.28 2.71
CA PHE A 752 5.22 16.06 1.46
C PHE A 752 5.61 15.23 0.23
N ASN A 753 6.45 14.21 0.40
CA ASN A 753 6.75 13.31 -0.69
C ASN A 753 5.54 12.45 -1.07
N GLN A 754 4.81 11.93 -0.08
CA GLN A 754 3.58 11.17 -0.32
C GLN A 754 2.49 12.03 -0.96
N THR A 755 2.35 13.30 -0.61
CA THR A 755 1.44 14.22 -1.34
C THR A 755 1.85 14.37 -2.79
N LYS A 756 3.15 14.58 -3.07
CA LYS A 756 3.67 14.72 -4.44
C LYS A 756 3.43 13.45 -5.27
N ILE A 757 3.71 12.28 -4.71
CA ILE A 757 3.45 10.98 -5.35
C ILE A 757 1.94 10.85 -5.63
N TRP A 758 1.09 11.11 -4.64
CA TRP A 758 -0.36 11.04 -4.79
C TRP A 758 -0.90 11.96 -5.89
N VAL A 759 -0.43 13.21 -5.94
CA VAL A 759 -0.80 14.18 -7.00
C VAL A 759 -0.36 13.69 -8.38
N SER A 760 0.86 13.14 -8.50
CA SER A 760 1.38 12.69 -9.79
C SER A 760 0.61 11.50 -10.38
N GLN A 761 0.08 10.62 -9.52
CA GLN A 761 -0.55 9.37 -9.93
C GLN A 761 -2.06 9.44 -10.06
N SER A 762 -2.72 10.28 -9.26
CA SER A 762 -4.17 10.47 -9.30
C SER A 762 -4.68 11.13 -10.60
N GLY A 763 -3.78 11.59 -11.50
CA GLY A 763 -4.14 12.14 -12.81
C GLY A 763 -5.10 13.34 -12.72
N PHE A 764 -5.17 13.99 -11.56
CA PHE A 764 -6.19 14.97 -11.21
C PHE A 764 -6.08 16.20 -12.13
N LEU A 765 -7.01 16.33 -13.07
CA LEU A 765 -7.20 17.53 -13.88
C LEU A 765 -7.92 18.58 -13.02
N PRO A 766 -7.37 19.80 -12.83
CA PRO A 766 -7.86 20.79 -11.86
C PRO A 766 -9.24 21.44 -12.16
N ASN A 767 -10.09 20.85 -13.02
CA ASN A 767 -11.24 21.53 -13.63
C ASN A 767 -12.64 20.97 -13.30
N SER A 768 -12.83 20.04 -12.35
CA SER A 768 -14.17 19.61 -11.89
C SER A 768 -14.60 20.28 -10.59
N LYS A 769 -15.83 20.81 -10.55
CA LYS A 769 -16.36 21.67 -9.47
C LYS A 769 -16.46 21.03 -8.07
N GLU A 770 -16.38 19.71 -7.94
CA GLU A 770 -16.28 19.02 -6.63
C GLU A 770 -14.85 19.00 -6.08
N ASN A 771 -13.85 19.30 -6.92
CA ASN A 771 -12.42 19.21 -6.62
C ASN A 771 -11.81 20.52 -6.10
N ASP A 772 -12.57 21.62 -6.03
CA ASP A 772 -12.09 22.95 -5.64
C ASP A 772 -11.56 23.04 -4.20
N GLN A 773 -12.05 22.19 -3.29
CA GLN A 773 -11.57 22.19 -1.89
C GLN A 773 -10.26 21.42 -1.75
N PHE A 774 -10.14 20.27 -2.44
CA PHE A 774 -8.93 19.46 -2.43
C PHE A 774 -7.80 20.12 -3.22
N SER A 775 -8.09 20.77 -4.35
CA SER A 775 -7.09 21.54 -5.10
C SER A 775 -6.53 22.71 -4.28
N LYS A 776 -7.40 23.47 -3.60
CA LYS A 776 -6.97 24.54 -2.68
C LYS A 776 -6.18 24.02 -1.47
N ALA A 777 -6.50 22.82 -0.98
CA ALA A 777 -5.72 22.19 0.08
C ALA A 777 -4.33 21.80 -0.42
N ILE A 778 -4.21 21.25 -1.64
CA ILE A 778 -2.92 20.89 -2.26
C ILE A 778 -2.08 22.12 -2.56
N GLU A 779 -2.67 23.17 -3.15
CA GLU A 779 -1.98 24.44 -3.37
C GLU A 779 -1.48 25.07 -2.07
N SER A 780 -2.25 24.97 -0.98
CA SER A 780 -1.82 25.49 0.32
C SER A 780 -0.71 24.65 0.95
N MET A 781 -0.69 23.33 0.73
CA MET A 781 0.40 22.44 1.15
C MET A 781 1.69 22.71 0.36
N ASP A 782 1.60 22.85 -0.96
CA ASP A 782 2.76 23.16 -1.81
C ASP A 782 3.35 24.53 -1.47
N LYS A 783 2.50 25.53 -1.22
CA LYS A 783 2.94 26.83 -0.74
C LYS A 783 3.65 26.74 0.62
N LEU A 784 3.12 25.94 1.55
CA LEU A 784 3.74 25.71 2.86
C LEU A 784 5.11 25.03 2.72
N TYR A 785 5.26 24.09 1.79
CA TYR A 785 6.54 23.43 1.52
C TYR A 785 7.58 24.43 0.98
N GLU A 786 7.26 25.16 -0.08
CA GLU A 786 8.18 26.12 -0.71
C GLU A 786 8.62 27.22 0.27
N GLU A 787 7.75 27.66 1.18
CA GLU A 787 8.09 28.66 2.19
C GLU A 787 9.02 28.12 3.29
N ASN A 788 8.94 26.83 3.67
CA ASN A 788 9.57 26.33 4.90
C ASN A 788 10.67 25.26 4.70
N HIS A 789 10.73 24.56 3.57
CA HIS A 789 11.68 23.45 3.33
C HIS A 789 13.15 23.83 3.54
N ILE A 790 13.55 25.03 3.10
CA ILE A 790 14.88 25.62 3.29
C ILE A 790 15.13 25.87 4.77
N ASP A 791 14.16 26.50 5.45
CA ASP A 791 14.27 26.86 6.85
C ASP A 791 14.43 25.64 7.75
N TRP A 792 13.73 24.53 7.46
CA TRP A 792 13.89 23.29 8.22
C TRP A 792 15.32 22.74 8.20
N ASN A 793 15.94 22.73 7.02
CA ASN A 793 17.32 22.24 6.88
C ASN A 793 18.34 23.18 7.49
N ARG A 794 18.09 24.49 7.45
CA ARG A 794 18.89 25.47 8.17
C ARG A 794 18.89 25.21 9.68
N VAL A 795 17.75 24.82 10.26
CA VAL A 795 17.68 24.39 11.67
C VAL A 795 18.60 23.20 11.92
N LEU A 796 18.59 22.16 11.08
CA LEU A 796 19.48 21.00 11.27
C LEU A 796 20.98 21.34 11.15
N CYS A 797 21.33 22.26 10.23
CA CYS A 797 22.70 22.72 10.08
C CYS A 797 23.17 23.48 11.33
N GLU A 798 22.32 24.35 11.89
CA GLU A 798 22.61 25.03 13.18
C GLU A 798 22.78 24.04 14.35
N LEU A 799 22.19 22.84 14.26
CA LEU A 799 22.30 21.77 15.25
C LEU A 799 23.50 20.81 15.02
N ASN A 800 24.37 21.09 14.04
CA ASN A 800 25.51 20.26 13.60
C ASN A 800 25.10 18.87 13.04
N TYR A 801 23.94 18.74 12.40
CA TYR A 801 23.49 17.52 11.68
C TYR A 801 23.53 17.70 10.17
N GLU A 802 24.65 18.21 9.66
CA GLU A 802 24.83 18.54 8.25
C GLU A 802 24.77 17.28 7.35
N GLU A 803 25.42 16.18 7.75
CA GLU A 803 25.42 14.92 6.98
C GLU A 803 24.02 14.29 6.85
N GLN A 804 23.21 14.35 7.89
CA GLN A 804 21.84 13.82 7.85
C GLN A 804 20.93 14.73 7.02
N SER A 805 21.13 16.04 7.06
CA SER A 805 20.41 16.98 6.18
C SER A 805 20.76 16.74 4.70
N LEU A 806 22.03 16.47 4.37
CA LEU A 806 22.45 16.07 3.03
C LEU A 806 21.75 14.78 2.57
N GLN A 807 21.71 13.75 3.42
CA GLN A 807 21.05 12.48 3.08
C GLN A 807 19.55 12.65 2.82
N ILE A 808 18.85 13.47 3.64
CA ILE A 808 17.42 13.73 3.48
C ILE A 808 17.16 14.50 2.19
N THR A 809 17.90 15.57 1.95
CA THR A 809 17.74 16.41 0.75
C THR A 809 18.10 15.65 -0.53
N GLU A 810 19.12 14.79 -0.49
CA GLU A 810 19.48 13.88 -1.59
C GLU A 810 18.39 12.82 -1.84
N PHE A 811 17.81 12.23 -0.79
CA PHE A 811 16.80 11.19 -0.91
C PHE A 811 15.49 11.72 -1.53
N TYR A 812 15.06 12.91 -1.12
CA TYR A 812 13.81 13.53 -1.60
C TYR A 812 14.02 14.45 -2.83
N ASN A 813 15.24 14.54 -3.36
CA ASN A 813 15.61 15.41 -4.48
C ASN A 813 15.26 16.90 -4.25
N ASP A 814 15.42 17.40 -3.02
CA ASP A 814 15.24 18.82 -2.71
C ASP A 814 16.52 19.60 -3.03
N LEU A 815 16.67 19.95 -4.31
CA LEU A 815 17.89 20.55 -4.84
C LEU A 815 18.19 21.93 -4.22
N LYS A 816 17.16 22.74 -3.95
CA LYS A 816 17.32 24.10 -3.38
C LYS A 816 17.94 24.03 -1.98
N ALA A 817 17.38 23.17 -1.12
CA ALA A 817 17.88 23.03 0.24
C ALA A 817 19.20 22.23 0.30
N LEU A 818 19.41 21.29 -0.63
CA LEU A 818 20.69 20.60 -0.80
C LEU A 818 21.83 21.60 -1.07
N ILE A 819 21.62 22.58 -1.95
CA ILE A 819 22.64 23.58 -2.27
C ILE A 819 22.97 24.47 -1.06
N GLU A 820 21.96 24.87 -0.28
CA GLU A 820 22.18 25.71 0.90
C GLU A 820 22.94 24.95 2.00
N THR A 821 22.57 23.69 2.24
CA THR A 821 23.29 22.81 3.19
C THR A 821 24.73 22.55 2.74
N LEU A 822 24.97 22.36 1.43
CA LEU A 822 26.29 22.21 0.83
C LEU A 822 27.15 23.48 0.83
N GLU A 823 26.60 24.66 1.08
CA GLU A 823 27.40 25.88 1.17
C GLU A 823 27.79 26.19 2.62
N LEU A 824 27.08 25.63 3.60
CA LEU A 824 27.37 25.75 5.03
C LEU A 824 28.52 24.84 5.48
N ILE A 825 28.64 23.65 4.88
CA ILE A 825 29.70 22.69 5.21
C ILE A 825 31.06 23.17 4.63
N PRO A 826 32.16 23.18 5.40
CA PRO A 826 33.49 23.49 4.85
C PRO A 826 34.10 22.31 4.05
N ASN A 827 34.70 22.59 2.87
CA ASN A 827 35.44 21.67 1.97
C ASN A 827 34.61 20.64 1.14
N ASN A 828 33.70 21.10 0.26
CA ASN A 828 32.73 20.22 -0.44
C ASN A 828 32.97 19.95 -1.93
N GLU A 829 34.08 20.37 -2.54
CA GLU A 829 34.27 20.28 -4.01
C GLU A 829 34.04 18.88 -4.59
N LYS A 830 34.37 17.82 -3.84
CA LYS A 830 34.14 16.43 -4.26
C LYS A 830 32.66 16.04 -4.27
N LEU A 831 31.87 16.55 -3.32
CA LEU A 831 30.44 16.29 -3.23
C LEU A 831 29.68 17.01 -4.34
N TYR A 832 30.06 18.25 -4.66
CA TYR A 832 29.52 18.98 -5.82
C TYR A 832 29.67 18.19 -7.11
N LEU A 833 30.86 17.65 -7.39
CA LEU A 833 31.09 16.82 -8.59
C LEU A 833 30.19 15.58 -8.64
N GLN A 834 29.98 14.90 -7.51
CA GLN A 834 29.06 13.76 -7.42
C GLN A 834 27.60 14.16 -7.70
N PHE A 835 27.16 15.31 -7.19
CA PHE A 835 25.80 15.80 -7.42
C PHE A 835 25.58 16.32 -8.85
N PHE A 836 26.60 16.92 -9.47
CA PHE A 836 26.57 17.26 -10.90
C PHE A 836 26.43 16.00 -11.78
N ASP A 837 27.15 14.92 -11.46
CA ASP A 837 27.04 13.66 -12.20
C ASP A 837 25.67 12.98 -12.00
N LYS A 838 25.14 13.02 -10.77
CA LYS A 838 23.88 12.34 -10.40
C LYS A 838 22.63 13.06 -10.89
N PHE A 839 22.56 14.39 -10.71
CA PHE A 839 21.37 15.20 -10.97
C PHE A 839 21.46 16.07 -12.22
N GLN A 840 22.66 16.23 -12.81
CA GLN A 840 22.87 16.90 -14.10
C GLN A 840 22.31 18.34 -14.16
N TYR A 841 21.57 18.66 -15.22
CA TYR A 841 21.09 20.01 -15.53
C TYR A 841 20.13 20.60 -14.47
N PRO A 842 19.14 19.86 -13.93
CA PRO A 842 18.28 20.35 -12.85
C PRO A 842 19.04 20.93 -11.64
N PHE A 843 20.04 20.20 -11.12
CA PHE A 843 20.85 20.68 -9.99
C PHE A 843 21.65 21.93 -10.36
N SER A 844 22.24 21.92 -11.55
CA SER A 844 23.02 23.05 -12.08
C SER A 844 22.17 24.31 -12.19
N SER A 845 20.95 24.20 -12.73
CA SER A 845 20.03 25.33 -12.86
C SER A 845 19.66 25.94 -11.50
N THR A 846 19.35 25.10 -10.50
CA THR A 846 19.03 25.56 -9.15
C THR A 846 20.23 26.18 -8.43
N LEU A 847 21.44 25.69 -8.69
CA LEU A 847 22.68 26.23 -8.13
C LEU A 847 23.00 27.60 -8.70
N PHE A 848 22.85 27.78 -10.01
CA PHE A 848 23.07 29.05 -10.66
C PHE A 848 22.03 30.10 -10.21
N GLU A 849 20.76 29.71 -10.08
CA GLU A 849 19.74 30.58 -9.48
C GLU A 849 20.10 31.00 -8.05
N TYR A 850 20.62 30.08 -7.23
CA TYR A 850 21.04 30.38 -5.85
C TYR A 850 22.20 31.38 -5.82
N TYR A 851 23.22 31.20 -6.67
CA TYR A 851 24.35 32.14 -6.73
C TYR A 851 23.95 33.52 -7.24
N ILE A 852 23.01 33.60 -8.19
CA ILE A 852 22.47 34.88 -8.66
C ILE A 852 21.70 35.58 -7.54
N LYS A 853 20.82 34.86 -6.82
CA LYS A 853 20.05 35.43 -5.69
C LYS A 853 20.92 35.94 -4.55
N ASN A 854 22.03 35.27 -4.27
CA ASN A 854 22.96 35.61 -3.19
C ASN A 854 24.11 36.55 -3.59
N ASN A 855 24.09 37.11 -4.82
CA ASN A 855 25.15 37.98 -5.36
C ASN A 855 26.56 37.34 -5.36
N LYS A 856 26.67 36.02 -5.42
CA LYS A 856 27.94 35.29 -5.49
C LYS A 856 28.39 35.08 -6.94
N LEU A 857 28.50 36.18 -7.69
CA LEU A 857 28.83 36.15 -9.12
C LEU A 857 30.25 35.62 -9.40
N HIS A 858 31.19 35.84 -8.49
CA HIS A 858 32.55 35.31 -8.64
C HIS A 858 32.55 33.77 -8.63
N ASP A 859 31.79 33.17 -7.70
CA ASP A 859 31.71 31.72 -7.58
C ASP A 859 30.96 31.10 -8.77
N LEU A 860 29.95 31.79 -9.30
CA LEU A 860 29.19 31.34 -10.48
C LEU A 860 30.09 31.09 -11.70
N PHE A 861 31.01 32.02 -12.00
CA PHE A 861 31.84 31.96 -13.20
C PHE A 861 33.16 31.19 -13.01
N TYR A 862 33.76 31.25 -11.83
CA TYR A 862 35.13 30.76 -11.62
C TYR A 862 35.24 29.48 -10.79
N ARG A 863 34.22 29.11 -9.99
CA ARG A 863 34.31 27.95 -9.07
C ARG A 863 34.17 26.61 -9.78
N PHE A 864 33.47 26.56 -10.92
CA PHE A 864 33.12 25.32 -11.62
C PHE A 864 33.44 25.35 -13.13
N PRO A 865 34.73 25.28 -13.54
CA PRO A 865 35.13 25.34 -14.95
C PRO A 865 34.62 24.14 -15.78
N SER A 866 34.36 23.00 -15.15
CA SER A 866 33.93 21.76 -15.81
C SER A 866 32.45 21.75 -16.25
N GLN A 867 31.60 22.56 -15.62
CA GLN A 867 30.15 22.61 -15.88
C GLN A 867 29.75 23.80 -16.76
N HIS A 868 30.72 24.40 -17.42
CA HIS A 868 30.56 25.57 -18.29
C HIS A 868 29.46 25.40 -19.34
N ASP A 869 29.38 24.23 -19.99
CA ASP A 869 28.34 23.91 -20.99
C ASP A 869 26.92 23.99 -20.38
N GLN A 870 26.73 23.56 -19.14
CA GLN A 870 25.43 23.58 -18.45
C GLN A 870 25.02 25.02 -18.06
N LEU A 871 26.00 25.90 -17.83
CA LEU A 871 25.79 27.31 -17.54
C LEU A 871 25.38 28.09 -18.81
N ILE A 872 25.95 27.73 -19.96
CA ILE A 872 25.51 28.24 -21.27
C ILE A 872 24.05 27.82 -21.54
N ASP A 873 23.72 26.55 -21.32
CA ASP A 873 22.35 26.05 -21.47
C ASP A 873 21.36 26.74 -20.53
N PHE A 874 21.78 27.05 -19.29
CA PHE A 874 20.94 27.76 -18.31
C PHE A 874 20.58 29.17 -18.78
N PHE A 875 21.54 29.93 -19.30
CA PHE A 875 21.29 31.29 -19.79
C PHE A 875 20.43 31.28 -21.07
N ASN A 876 20.65 30.32 -21.97
CA ASN A 876 19.84 30.16 -23.19
C ASN A 876 18.37 29.83 -22.86
N ASN A 877 18.12 28.94 -21.89
CA ASN A 877 16.77 28.52 -21.53
C ASN A 877 15.98 29.57 -20.72
N ASN A 878 16.66 30.49 -20.03
CA ASN A 878 16.04 31.51 -19.16
C ASN A 878 16.04 32.93 -19.75
N TYR A 879 16.24 33.08 -21.06
CA TYR A 879 16.14 34.37 -21.75
C TYR A 879 14.68 34.92 -21.66
N PRO A 880 14.43 36.18 -21.23
CA PRO A 880 15.35 37.31 -20.98
C PRO A 880 15.62 37.65 -19.48
N LYS A 881 15.20 36.81 -18.52
CA LYS A 881 15.20 37.17 -17.07
C LYS A 881 16.61 37.38 -16.49
N TYR A 882 17.60 36.65 -16.98
CA TYR A 882 19.00 36.72 -16.51
C TYR A 882 19.95 37.38 -17.52
N SER A 883 19.42 38.11 -18.51
CA SER A 883 20.20 38.76 -19.58
C SER A 883 21.25 39.75 -19.05
N GLN A 884 21.03 40.32 -17.85
CA GLN A 884 21.99 41.21 -17.19
C GLN A 884 23.31 40.55 -16.80
N PHE A 885 23.35 39.22 -16.67
CA PHE A 885 24.54 38.46 -16.30
C PHE A 885 25.04 37.56 -17.44
N SER A 886 24.15 37.18 -18.37
CA SER A 886 24.47 36.33 -19.52
C SER A 886 25.57 36.91 -20.41
N TRP A 887 25.58 38.23 -20.66
CA TRP A 887 26.58 38.85 -21.52
C TRP A 887 28.01 38.74 -20.98
N ILE A 888 28.19 38.62 -19.65
CA ILE A 888 29.51 38.43 -19.03
C ILE A 888 30.06 37.06 -19.44
N GLN A 889 29.21 36.04 -19.45
CA GLN A 889 29.55 34.72 -19.94
C GLN A 889 29.88 34.75 -21.43
N ASP A 890 29.02 35.38 -22.23
CA ASP A 890 29.20 35.46 -23.69
C ASP A 890 30.55 36.12 -24.07
N ILE A 891 31.03 37.09 -23.27
CA ILE A 891 32.36 37.70 -23.45
C ILE A 891 33.49 36.77 -22.99
N LEU A 892 33.32 36.02 -21.90
CA LEU A 892 34.31 35.03 -21.45
C LEU A 892 34.48 33.89 -22.46
N ASP A 893 33.44 33.60 -23.23
CA ASP A 893 33.37 32.51 -24.22
C ASP A 893 33.81 32.95 -25.63
N ASP A 894 34.32 34.19 -25.76
CA ASP A 894 34.69 34.84 -27.03
C ASP A 894 33.53 35.00 -28.04
N ASP A 895 32.27 34.86 -27.60
CA ASP A 895 31.06 35.02 -28.43
C ASP A 895 30.51 36.46 -28.33
N TYR A 896 31.29 37.41 -28.84
CA TYR A 896 30.99 38.84 -28.80
C TYR A 896 29.67 39.21 -29.49
N LYS A 897 29.23 38.41 -30.48
CA LYS A 897 27.99 38.63 -31.21
C LYS A 897 26.77 38.38 -30.33
N LYS A 898 26.74 37.24 -29.63
CA LYS A 898 25.67 36.96 -28.67
C LYS A 898 25.68 37.98 -27.53
N ALA A 899 26.85 38.34 -27.02
CA ALA A 899 26.97 39.38 -25.99
C ALA A 899 26.35 40.72 -26.43
N SER A 900 26.65 41.15 -27.66
CA SER A 900 26.07 42.36 -28.27
C SER A 900 24.55 42.29 -28.33
N ASN A 901 23.99 41.17 -28.80
CA ASN A 901 22.55 41.01 -28.99
C ASN A 901 21.80 40.88 -27.66
N THR A 902 22.37 40.16 -26.69
CA THR A 902 21.84 40.05 -25.35
C THR A 902 21.77 41.44 -24.70
N LEU A 903 22.85 42.23 -24.77
CA LEU A 903 22.89 43.58 -24.21
C LEU A 903 21.98 44.57 -24.95
N ALA A 904 21.86 44.45 -26.28
CA ALA A 904 21.01 45.31 -27.09
C ALA A 904 19.52 45.13 -26.77
N ASN A 905 19.12 43.94 -26.31
CA ASN A 905 17.72 43.59 -26.03
C ASN A 905 17.31 43.74 -24.56
N ILE A 906 18.21 44.22 -23.68
CA ILE A 906 17.84 44.52 -22.29
C ILE A 906 16.93 45.76 -22.25
N ASP A 907 15.81 45.65 -21.54
CA ASP A 907 14.95 46.77 -21.21
C ASP A 907 15.54 47.53 -20.02
N PHE A 908 16.11 48.70 -20.31
CA PHE A 908 16.85 49.51 -19.35
C PHE A 908 15.99 50.44 -18.49
N LEU A 909 14.66 50.31 -18.52
CA LEU A 909 13.70 51.22 -17.85
C LEU A 909 13.82 51.15 -16.32
N GLY A 910 14.07 52.29 -15.67
CA GLY A 910 14.17 52.43 -14.22
C GLY A 910 15.53 52.07 -13.60
N GLU A 911 16.51 51.68 -14.42
CA GLU A 911 17.90 51.44 -13.99
C GLU A 911 18.77 52.70 -14.05
N SER A 912 19.99 52.63 -13.51
CA SER A 912 20.89 53.79 -13.50
C SER A 912 21.34 54.16 -14.91
N ILE A 913 21.19 55.43 -15.29
CA ILE A 913 21.64 55.99 -16.58
C ILE A 913 23.10 55.61 -16.86
N THR A 914 23.97 55.69 -15.85
CA THR A 914 25.41 55.36 -15.99
C THR A 914 25.66 53.88 -16.27
N LYS A 915 24.91 52.98 -15.63
CA LYS A 915 25.02 51.54 -15.85
C LYS A 915 24.52 51.16 -17.24
N ASN A 916 23.43 51.77 -17.68
CA ASN A 916 22.83 51.53 -18.99
C ASN A 916 23.71 52.07 -20.12
N GLN A 917 24.35 53.21 -19.90
CA GLN A 917 25.33 53.75 -20.84
C GLN A 917 26.55 52.85 -20.94
N LEU A 918 27.05 52.32 -19.80
CA LEU A 918 28.16 51.36 -19.80
C LEU A 918 27.79 50.06 -20.50
N SER A 919 26.62 49.47 -20.23
CA SER A 919 26.17 48.22 -20.84
C SER A 919 25.97 48.36 -22.35
N LEU A 920 25.37 49.45 -22.83
CA LEU A 920 25.19 49.72 -24.25
C LEU A 920 26.51 50.06 -24.96
N ASN A 921 27.44 50.74 -24.28
CA ASN A 921 28.78 50.97 -24.83
C ASN A 921 29.56 49.66 -24.95
N ILE A 922 29.43 48.75 -23.97
CA ILE A 922 30.00 47.41 -24.06
C ILE A 922 29.33 46.64 -25.19
N ALA A 923 28.01 46.71 -25.35
CA ALA A 923 27.29 46.09 -26.47
C ALA A 923 27.84 46.54 -27.82
N LYS A 924 28.01 47.87 -27.98
CA LYS A 924 28.57 48.48 -29.18
C LYS A 924 30.02 48.05 -29.41
N LEU A 925 30.84 47.99 -28.38
CA LEU A 925 32.23 47.52 -28.48
C LEU A 925 32.28 46.05 -28.88
N SER A 926 31.46 45.19 -28.26
CA SER A 926 31.38 43.77 -28.60
C SER A 926 30.94 43.55 -30.06
N GLY A 927 29.95 44.32 -30.55
CA GLY A 927 29.54 44.26 -31.95
C GLY A 927 30.57 44.82 -32.95
N LEU A 928 31.47 45.71 -32.52
CA LEU A 928 32.52 46.30 -33.37
C LEU A 928 33.80 45.43 -33.46
N VAL A 929 34.03 44.55 -32.49
CA VAL A 929 35.20 43.65 -32.47
C VAL A 929 35.09 42.57 -33.56
N GLU A 930 33.90 42.27 -34.06
CA GLU A 930 33.66 41.24 -35.07
C GLU A 930 33.93 41.78 -36.50
N GLU A 931 35.18 41.67 -36.99
CA GLU A 931 35.62 42.25 -38.27
C GLU A 931 34.92 41.68 -39.54
N THR A 932 34.13 40.61 -39.45
CA THR A 932 33.70 39.83 -40.64
C THR A 932 32.22 39.93 -41.03
N ASN A 933 31.32 40.41 -40.18
CA ASN A 933 29.90 40.65 -40.52
C ASN A 933 29.25 41.63 -39.52
N VAL A 934 29.59 42.91 -39.62
CA VAL A 934 28.94 43.96 -38.81
C VAL A 934 27.50 44.13 -39.27
N ASP A 935 26.54 43.80 -38.40
CA ASP A 935 25.13 44.12 -38.61
C ASP A 935 24.92 45.62 -38.33
N ASN A 936 24.87 46.40 -39.41
CA ASN A 936 24.72 47.85 -39.32
C ASN A 936 23.38 48.26 -38.70
N ASP A 937 22.34 47.42 -38.79
CA ASP A 937 21.01 47.74 -38.27
C ASP A 937 20.96 47.56 -36.74
N GLU A 938 21.63 46.52 -36.21
CA GLU A 938 21.78 46.30 -34.77
C GLU A 938 22.66 47.40 -34.13
N LEU A 939 23.78 47.78 -34.76
CA LEU A 939 24.60 48.89 -34.30
C LEU A 939 23.87 50.24 -34.35
N ALA A 940 23.04 50.46 -35.38
CA ALA A 940 22.20 51.65 -35.45
C ALA A 940 21.13 51.64 -34.34
N ASN A 941 20.59 50.49 -33.97
CA ASN A 941 19.67 50.37 -32.84
C ASN A 941 20.35 50.68 -31.49
N ILE A 942 21.54 50.13 -31.26
CA ILE A 942 22.34 50.41 -30.05
C ILE A 942 22.70 51.90 -29.98
N GLN A 943 23.11 52.50 -31.10
CA GLN A 943 23.41 53.93 -31.16
C GLN A 943 22.18 54.78 -30.83
N ARG A 944 21.02 54.45 -31.37
CA ARG A 944 19.76 55.15 -31.04
C ARG A 944 19.44 55.09 -29.54
N LYS A 945 19.63 53.92 -28.91
CA LYS A 945 19.44 53.78 -27.45
C LYS A 945 20.43 54.65 -26.66
N LEU A 946 21.69 54.73 -27.11
CA LEU A 946 22.70 55.64 -26.53
C LEU A 946 22.30 57.11 -26.71
N ASP A 947 21.79 57.49 -27.88
CA ASP A 947 21.35 58.86 -28.16
C ASP A 947 20.18 59.29 -27.24
N ILE A 948 19.27 58.36 -26.90
CA ILE A 948 18.21 58.60 -25.90
C ILE A 948 18.82 58.86 -24.51
N LEU A 949 19.75 58.02 -24.06
CA LEU A 949 20.42 58.17 -22.77
C LEU A 949 21.23 59.48 -22.68
N ASP A 950 21.90 59.87 -23.77
CA ASP A 950 22.62 61.14 -23.84
C ASP A 950 21.63 62.33 -23.71
N GLY A 951 20.42 62.21 -24.27
CA GLY A 951 19.33 63.16 -24.05
C GLY A 951 18.84 63.22 -22.60
N GLU A 952 18.68 62.07 -21.94
CA GLU A 952 18.33 62.02 -20.52
C GLU A 952 19.43 62.66 -19.64
N PHE A 953 20.69 62.42 -19.98
CA PHE A 953 21.82 63.00 -19.28
C PHE A 953 21.90 64.53 -19.46
N ASP A 954 21.63 65.04 -20.66
CA ASP A 954 21.50 66.49 -20.92
C ASP A 954 20.36 67.10 -20.10
N LEU A 955 19.18 66.45 -20.05
CA LEU A 955 18.08 66.89 -19.17
C LEU A 955 18.49 66.90 -17.71
N TYR A 956 19.15 65.85 -17.23
CA TYR A 956 19.68 65.80 -15.86
C TYR A 956 20.64 66.95 -15.57
N GLN A 957 21.57 67.25 -16.48
CA GLN A 957 22.48 68.40 -16.33
C GLN A 957 21.73 69.73 -16.30
N LYS A 958 20.79 69.95 -17.22
CA LYS A 958 19.98 71.17 -17.29
C LYS A 958 19.14 71.39 -16.04
N VAL A 959 18.58 70.32 -15.48
CA VAL A 959 17.83 70.34 -14.22
C VAL A 959 18.73 70.61 -13.01
N LYS A 960 19.96 70.07 -13.00
CA LYS A 960 20.93 70.24 -11.90
C LYS A 960 21.53 71.65 -11.85
N HIS A 961 21.77 72.28 -13.00
CA HIS A 961 22.34 73.62 -13.08
C HIS A 961 21.32 74.76 -12.85
N ALA A 962 20.02 74.46 -12.76
CA ALA A 962 18.93 75.40 -12.44
C ALA A 962 18.78 76.63 -13.38
N ASP A 963 19.45 76.64 -14.54
CA ASP A 963 19.44 77.76 -15.49
C ASP A 963 18.15 77.83 -16.34
N ILE A 964 17.37 76.75 -16.40
CA ILE A 964 16.17 76.63 -17.23
C ILE A 964 14.99 76.20 -16.37
N SER A 965 13.89 76.98 -16.39
CA SER A 965 12.68 76.72 -15.59
C SER A 965 11.49 76.29 -16.46
N LEU A 966 10.55 75.57 -15.82
CA LEU A 966 9.25 75.22 -16.40
C LEU A 966 8.58 76.48 -16.94
N ASN A 967 8.03 76.39 -18.15
CA ASN A 967 7.31 77.49 -18.78
C ASN A 967 6.20 78.02 -17.86
N ASP A 968 6.10 79.34 -17.72
CA ASP A 968 5.18 80.02 -16.81
C ASP A 968 3.71 79.60 -17.00
N ARG A 969 3.32 79.16 -18.21
CA ARG A 969 1.96 78.68 -18.52
C ARG A 969 1.58 77.38 -17.81
N TYR A 970 2.57 76.55 -17.49
CA TYR A 970 2.34 75.23 -16.88
C TYR A 970 2.50 75.26 -15.36
N LYS A 971 2.92 76.39 -14.78
CA LYS A 971 2.96 76.58 -13.33
C LYS A 971 1.54 76.56 -12.75
N ASN A 972 1.37 75.86 -11.63
CA ASN A 972 0.11 75.51 -10.96
C ASN A 972 -0.85 74.63 -11.77
N THR A 973 -0.36 73.87 -12.76
CA THR A 973 -1.18 72.92 -13.55
C THR A 973 -0.77 71.47 -13.31
N GLN A 974 -1.56 70.51 -13.80
CA GLN A 974 -1.25 69.08 -13.72
C GLN A 974 0.08 68.72 -14.42
N PHE A 975 0.52 69.51 -15.41
CA PHE A 975 1.83 69.33 -16.06
C PHE A 975 3.01 69.67 -15.14
N GLU A 976 2.82 70.51 -14.11
CA GLU A 976 3.87 70.75 -13.10
C GLU A 976 4.06 69.54 -12.18
N ILE A 977 2.99 68.80 -11.88
CA ILE A 977 3.06 67.55 -11.12
C ILE A 977 3.82 66.49 -11.91
N ILE A 978 3.53 66.36 -13.21
CA ILE A 978 4.25 65.48 -14.13
C ILE A 978 5.73 65.86 -14.17
N TYR A 979 6.03 67.14 -14.41
CA TYR A 979 7.41 67.65 -14.44
C TYR A 979 8.17 67.37 -13.15
N ASN A 980 7.58 67.62 -11.98
CA ASN A 980 8.24 67.42 -10.70
C ASN A 980 8.55 65.94 -10.43
N LYS A 981 7.63 65.03 -10.73
CA LYS A 981 7.83 63.59 -10.52
C LYS A 981 8.90 63.02 -11.45
N GLN A 982 8.87 63.38 -12.73
CA GLN A 982 9.87 62.94 -13.69
C GLN A 982 11.25 63.53 -13.39
N VAL A 983 11.31 64.77 -12.91
CA VAL A 983 12.56 65.38 -12.41
C VAL A 983 13.08 64.67 -11.15
N GLU A 984 12.21 64.20 -10.25
CA GLU A 984 12.62 63.36 -9.12
C GLU A 984 13.21 62.02 -9.56
N GLU A 985 12.63 61.39 -10.57
CA GLU A 985 13.14 60.14 -11.15
C GLU A 985 14.51 60.34 -11.83
N LEU A 986 14.69 61.44 -12.59
CA LEU A 986 16.00 61.81 -13.15
C LEU A 986 17.04 62.13 -12.06
N LYS A 987 16.64 62.77 -10.96
CA LYS A 987 17.54 63.04 -9.81
C LYS A 987 18.01 61.77 -9.12
N GLN A 988 17.23 60.70 -9.19
CA GLN A 988 17.62 59.35 -8.73
C GLN A 988 18.49 58.61 -9.77
N GLU A 989 18.90 59.29 -10.86
CA GLU A 989 19.63 58.74 -12.01
C GLU A 989 18.92 57.57 -12.69
N LYS A 990 17.58 57.51 -12.61
CA LYS A 990 16.78 56.48 -13.28
C LYS A 990 16.43 56.90 -14.70
N THR A 991 16.44 55.95 -15.62
CA THR A 991 15.96 56.14 -16.99
C THR A 991 14.44 56.26 -17.04
N ILE A 992 13.96 57.03 -18.01
CA ILE A 992 12.55 57.40 -18.20
C ILE A 992 12.14 56.97 -19.62
N PRO A 993 10.87 56.59 -19.85
CA PRO A 993 10.43 56.23 -21.20
C PRO A 993 10.59 57.39 -22.19
N PHE A 994 10.91 57.06 -23.44
CA PHE A 994 11.20 58.01 -24.53
C PHE A 994 10.12 59.09 -24.73
N VAL A 995 8.84 58.74 -24.58
CA VAL A 995 7.71 59.67 -24.69
C VAL A 995 7.78 60.76 -23.62
N GLU A 996 8.14 60.39 -22.39
CA GLU A 996 8.27 61.29 -21.26
C GLU A 996 9.54 62.17 -21.37
N VAL A 997 10.62 61.66 -21.97
CA VAL A 997 11.81 62.46 -22.30
C VAL A 997 11.45 63.61 -23.25
N ILE A 998 10.68 63.32 -24.31
CA ILE A 998 10.20 64.35 -25.25
C ILE A 998 9.21 65.30 -24.58
N ASP A 999 8.33 64.77 -23.73
CA ASP A 999 7.37 65.55 -22.95
C ASP A 999 8.10 66.58 -22.08
N LEU A 1000 9.12 66.16 -21.31
CA LEU A 1000 9.98 67.02 -20.50
C LEU A 1000 10.65 68.12 -21.31
N TYR A 1001 11.33 67.78 -22.41
CA TYR A 1001 11.99 68.78 -23.26
C TYR A 1001 11.01 69.83 -23.77
N SER A 1002 9.79 69.43 -24.12
CA SER A 1002 8.77 70.33 -24.65
C SER A 1002 8.04 71.18 -23.59
N LEU A 1003 8.20 70.88 -22.30
CA LEU A 1003 7.69 71.68 -21.17
C LEU A 1003 8.65 72.82 -20.76
N LEU A 1004 9.92 72.72 -21.18
CA LEU A 1004 10.95 73.74 -20.92
C LEU A 1004 10.71 75.01 -21.77
N SER A 1005 11.23 76.14 -21.29
CA SER A 1005 11.05 77.47 -21.91
C SER A 1005 12.15 77.85 -22.92
N ASP A 1006 13.14 76.99 -23.12
CA ASP A 1006 14.32 77.25 -23.95
C ASP A 1006 14.18 76.77 -25.40
N SER A 1007 14.74 77.54 -26.33
CA SER A 1007 14.80 77.22 -27.77
C SER A 1007 15.59 75.94 -28.04
N GLU A 1008 16.67 75.66 -27.29
CA GLU A 1008 17.51 74.50 -27.54
C GLU A 1008 16.80 73.20 -27.16
N SER A 1009 16.03 73.21 -26.07
CA SER A 1009 15.21 72.07 -25.64
C SER A 1009 14.22 71.58 -26.69
N PHE A 1010 13.55 72.49 -27.41
CA PHE A 1010 12.67 72.12 -28.53
C PHE A 1010 13.45 71.53 -29.71
N VAL A 1011 14.65 72.04 -30.01
CA VAL A 1011 15.52 71.49 -31.06
C VAL A 1011 16.02 70.10 -30.70
N TYR A 1012 16.41 69.87 -29.45
CA TYR A 1012 16.83 68.55 -28.98
C TYR A 1012 15.69 67.52 -29.02
N ALA A 1013 14.46 67.91 -28.65
CA ALA A 1013 13.29 67.03 -28.80
C ALA A 1013 13.06 66.62 -30.27
N LEU A 1014 13.14 67.57 -31.21
CA LEU A 1014 13.00 67.29 -32.64
C LEU A 1014 14.16 66.43 -33.18
N LYS A 1015 15.37 66.64 -32.67
CA LYS A 1015 16.56 65.86 -33.03
C LYS A 1015 16.46 64.41 -32.56
N LEU A 1016 16.02 64.17 -31.32
CA LEU A 1016 15.77 62.82 -30.79
C LEU A 1016 14.65 62.10 -31.56
N LEU A 1017 13.59 62.82 -31.91
CA LEU A 1017 12.54 62.31 -32.79
C LEU A 1017 13.07 61.94 -34.18
N ALA A 1018 14.08 62.66 -34.69
CA ALA A 1018 14.63 62.43 -36.03
C ALA A 1018 15.41 61.11 -36.07
N PHE A 1019 16.25 60.88 -35.07
CA PHE A 1019 17.06 59.68 -34.94
C PHE A 1019 16.23 58.42 -34.69
N ASN A 1020 15.07 58.55 -34.04
CA ASN A 1020 14.21 57.41 -33.70
C ASN A 1020 13.02 57.24 -34.66
N SER A 1021 13.01 57.99 -35.77
CA SER A 1021 11.84 58.12 -36.64
C SER A 1021 11.38 56.83 -37.33
N ASP A 1022 12.26 55.84 -37.49
CA ASP A 1022 11.98 54.57 -38.16
C ASP A 1022 11.39 53.49 -37.23
N ASN A 1023 11.53 53.61 -35.90
CA ASN A 1023 11.04 52.62 -34.92
C ASN A 1023 9.70 52.99 -34.28
N LEU A 1024 9.22 54.23 -34.48
CA LEU A 1024 7.99 54.71 -33.85
C LEU A 1024 6.79 54.43 -34.76
N GLU A 1025 5.69 53.98 -34.17
CA GLU A 1025 4.42 53.91 -34.88
C GLU A 1025 4.05 55.28 -35.45
N TYR A 1026 3.52 55.30 -36.67
CA TYR A 1026 3.20 56.53 -37.39
C TYR A 1026 2.30 57.46 -36.57
N GLU A 1027 1.33 56.91 -35.84
CA GLU A 1027 0.41 57.66 -34.99
C GLU A 1027 1.12 58.33 -33.81
N LEU A 1028 1.98 57.59 -33.09
CA LEU A 1028 2.81 58.13 -31.99
C LEU A 1028 3.76 59.23 -32.48
N LYS A 1029 4.40 59.01 -33.63
CA LYS A 1029 5.28 60.00 -34.27
C LYS A 1029 4.51 61.30 -34.54
N GLN A 1030 3.33 61.22 -35.14
CA GLN A 1030 2.50 62.40 -35.43
C GLN A 1030 2.02 63.12 -34.16
N ILE A 1031 1.65 62.38 -33.11
CA ILE A 1031 1.24 62.97 -31.82
C ILE A 1031 2.39 63.73 -31.17
N LEU A 1032 3.59 63.16 -31.12
CA LEU A 1032 4.75 63.81 -30.49
C LEU A 1032 5.20 65.05 -31.27
N ILE A 1033 5.24 64.96 -32.60
CA ILE A 1033 5.60 66.10 -33.46
C ILE A 1033 4.58 67.24 -33.30
N SER A 1034 3.29 66.92 -33.38
CA SER A 1034 2.23 67.93 -33.20
C SER A 1034 2.26 68.53 -31.79
N MET A 1035 2.56 67.75 -30.75
CA MET A 1035 2.73 68.23 -29.37
C MET A 1035 3.90 69.21 -29.24
N VAL A 1036 5.09 68.85 -29.75
CA VAL A 1036 6.28 69.71 -29.69
C VAL A 1036 6.03 71.03 -30.42
N TRP A 1037 5.47 71.00 -31.63
CA TRP A 1037 5.12 72.22 -32.36
C TRP A 1037 4.02 73.03 -31.69
N ARG A 1038 2.98 72.39 -31.15
CA ARG A 1038 1.90 73.05 -30.41
C ARG A 1038 2.46 73.80 -29.21
N ARG A 1039 3.31 73.17 -28.41
CA ARG A 1039 3.91 73.80 -27.21
C ARG A 1039 4.92 74.89 -27.57
N CYS A 1040 5.71 74.70 -28.63
CA CYS A 1040 6.62 75.72 -29.13
C CYS A 1040 5.87 76.98 -29.59
N VAL A 1041 4.82 76.81 -30.41
CA VAL A 1041 3.97 77.92 -30.87
C VAL A 1041 3.26 78.57 -29.70
N LEU A 1042 2.67 77.78 -28.80
CA LEU A 1042 1.99 78.31 -27.60
C LEU A 1042 2.94 79.09 -26.72
N CYS A 1043 4.19 78.65 -26.50
CA CYS A 1043 5.18 79.39 -25.72
C CYS A 1043 5.37 80.82 -26.23
N ASP A 1044 5.30 81.02 -27.54
CA ASP A 1044 5.74 82.21 -28.26
C ASP A 1044 4.60 83.09 -28.81
N MET A 1045 3.33 82.68 -28.62
CA MET A 1045 2.13 83.37 -29.15
C MET A 1045 2.08 84.88 -28.87
N ASP A 1046 2.58 85.31 -27.70
CA ASP A 1046 2.55 86.71 -27.28
C ASP A 1046 3.74 87.52 -27.86
N ARG A 1047 4.88 86.88 -28.17
CA ARG A 1047 6.09 87.52 -28.77
C ARG A 1047 6.08 87.55 -30.30
N LEU A 1048 5.34 86.63 -30.92
CA LEU A 1048 5.06 86.62 -32.37
C LEU A 1048 4.33 87.88 -32.87
N GLN A 1049 3.81 88.72 -31.97
CA GLN A 1049 3.16 89.99 -32.30
C GLN A 1049 4.15 91.17 -32.46
N GLU A 1050 5.37 91.08 -31.91
CA GLU A 1050 6.32 92.22 -31.85
C GLU A 1050 7.51 92.10 -32.82
N ASP A 1051 8.21 90.95 -32.88
CA ASP A 1051 9.39 90.75 -33.76
C ASP A 1051 9.60 89.27 -34.16
N ILE A 1052 9.51 88.95 -35.46
CA ILE A 1052 9.61 87.57 -35.97
C ILE A 1052 11.03 86.97 -35.82
N ARG A 1053 12.10 87.78 -35.86
CA ARG A 1053 13.48 87.26 -35.79
C ARG A 1053 13.94 86.90 -34.36
N ASN A 1054 13.30 87.49 -33.34
CA ASN A 1054 13.60 87.22 -31.93
C ASN A 1054 12.67 86.17 -31.30
N SER A 1055 11.78 85.60 -32.12
CA SER A 1055 10.84 84.55 -31.73
C SER A 1055 11.58 83.22 -31.53
N ILE A 1056 11.20 82.49 -30.46
CA ILE A 1056 11.71 81.14 -30.15
C ILE A 1056 11.37 80.19 -31.29
N LEU A 1057 10.18 80.32 -31.87
CA LEU A 1057 9.75 79.51 -33.01
C LEU A 1057 10.65 79.73 -34.23
N TYR A 1058 11.05 80.97 -34.52
CA TYR A 1058 11.97 81.27 -35.62
C TYR A 1058 13.35 80.63 -35.40
N GLN A 1059 13.91 80.73 -34.19
CA GLN A 1059 15.20 80.12 -33.84
C GLN A 1059 15.17 78.58 -33.94
N VAL A 1060 14.07 77.95 -33.56
CA VAL A 1060 13.88 76.50 -33.70
C VAL A 1060 13.80 76.10 -35.17
N ILE A 1061 13.06 76.85 -36.01
CA ILE A 1061 12.94 76.60 -37.44
C ILE A 1061 14.28 76.84 -38.17
N GLU A 1062 15.03 77.88 -37.81
CA GLU A 1062 16.37 78.16 -38.33
C GLU A 1062 17.31 76.98 -38.05
N LYS A 1063 17.42 76.56 -36.78
CA LYS A 1063 18.22 75.39 -36.40
C LYS A 1063 17.73 74.09 -37.06
N PHE A 1064 16.43 73.93 -37.29
CA PHE A 1064 15.85 72.77 -37.99
C PHE A 1064 16.34 72.66 -39.44
N PHE A 1065 16.45 73.79 -40.15
CA PHE A 1065 17.00 73.82 -41.51
C PHE A 1065 18.54 73.69 -41.52
N GLU A 1066 19.25 74.35 -40.60
CA GLU A 1066 20.71 74.25 -40.46
C GLU A 1066 21.18 72.80 -40.22
N GLN A 1067 20.50 72.09 -39.30
CA GLN A 1067 20.84 70.71 -38.93
C GLN A 1067 20.27 69.67 -39.90
N LYS A 1068 19.58 70.10 -40.96
CA LYS A 1068 18.98 69.23 -41.98
C LYS A 1068 18.03 68.16 -41.43
N LEU A 1069 17.29 68.49 -40.37
CA LEU A 1069 16.35 67.56 -39.72
C LEU A 1069 15.18 67.14 -40.63
N TYR A 1070 14.97 67.87 -41.73
CA TYR A 1070 13.96 67.58 -42.72
C TYR A 1070 14.13 66.27 -43.50
N PHE A 1071 15.31 65.64 -43.49
CA PHE A 1071 15.51 64.34 -44.12
C PHE A 1071 14.76 63.20 -43.41
N ALA A 1072 14.30 63.40 -42.17
CA ALA A 1072 13.54 62.42 -41.38
C ALA A 1072 12.01 62.39 -41.67
N ASN A 1073 11.58 62.96 -42.80
CA ASN A 1073 10.16 63.06 -43.22
C ASN A 1073 9.24 63.68 -42.16
N PHE A 1074 9.63 64.83 -41.61
CA PHE A 1074 8.77 65.58 -40.69
C PHE A 1074 7.78 66.50 -41.41
N PRO A 1075 6.51 66.52 -41.01
CA PRO A 1075 5.58 67.54 -41.47
C PRO A 1075 5.99 68.90 -40.87
N LEU A 1076 5.98 69.94 -41.71
CA LEU A 1076 6.23 71.31 -41.26
C LEU A 1076 5.11 71.80 -40.33
N PRO A 1077 5.40 72.73 -39.40
CA PRO A 1077 4.39 73.27 -38.51
C PRO A 1077 3.31 74.00 -39.31
N SER A 1078 2.12 73.40 -39.36
CA SER A 1078 0.93 73.96 -39.99
C SER A 1078 -0.22 74.01 -39.00
N VAL A 1079 -1.17 74.90 -39.24
CA VAL A 1079 -2.34 75.03 -38.35
C VAL A 1079 -3.12 73.72 -38.31
N SER A 1080 -3.27 73.02 -39.44
CA SER A 1080 -3.95 71.73 -39.50
C SER A 1080 -3.25 70.64 -38.69
N LEU A 1081 -1.91 70.61 -38.68
CA LEU A 1081 -1.13 69.64 -37.89
C LEU A 1081 -1.20 69.94 -36.39
N ILE A 1082 -1.11 71.22 -36.02
CA ILE A 1082 -1.09 71.64 -34.62
C ILE A 1082 -2.47 71.44 -33.95
N THR A 1083 -3.56 71.64 -34.69
CA THR A 1083 -4.93 71.48 -34.17
C THR A 1083 -5.51 70.08 -34.37
N ASP A 1084 -4.73 69.14 -34.89
CA ASP A 1084 -5.21 67.78 -35.08
C ASP A 1084 -5.54 67.11 -33.72
N THR A 1085 -6.78 66.65 -33.61
CA THR A 1085 -7.35 65.95 -32.46
C THR A 1085 -7.71 64.50 -32.79
N SER A 1086 -7.58 64.10 -34.06
CA SER A 1086 -8.01 62.78 -34.54
C SER A 1086 -7.21 61.62 -33.92
N THR A 1087 -5.96 61.87 -33.57
CA THR A 1087 -5.01 60.90 -33.01
C THR A 1087 -4.91 60.96 -31.48
N LEU A 1088 -5.47 61.98 -30.83
CA LEU A 1088 -5.33 62.21 -29.39
C LEU A 1088 -6.50 61.55 -28.63
N SER A 1089 -6.43 60.22 -28.48
CA SER A 1089 -7.46 59.44 -27.80
C SER A 1089 -7.32 59.51 -26.27
N ARG A 1090 -8.44 59.31 -25.56
CA ARG A 1090 -8.44 59.20 -24.08
C ARG A 1090 -7.62 58.00 -23.61
N GLU A 1091 -7.63 56.91 -24.37
CA GLU A 1091 -6.87 55.70 -24.09
C GLU A 1091 -5.37 55.94 -24.19
N TYR A 1092 -4.91 56.75 -25.16
CA TYR A 1092 -3.52 57.18 -25.29
C TYR A 1092 -3.07 58.00 -24.08
N LEU A 1093 -3.84 59.01 -23.66
CA LEU A 1093 -3.51 59.81 -22.48
C LEU A 1093 -3.51 58.97 -21.19
N LYS A 1094 -4.41 57.98 -21.09
CA LYS A 1094 -4.42 57.03 -19.98
C LYS A 1094 -3.16 56.16 -20.00
N HIS A 1095 -2.74 55.66 -21.15
CA HIS A 1095 -1.52 54.85 -21.28
C HIS A 1095 -0.24 55.63 -20.94
N VAL A 1096 -0.14 56.90 -21.34
CA VAL A 1096 1.05 57.73 -21.11
C VAL A 1096 1.12 58.25 -19.67
N TYR A 1097 0.00 58.69 -19.09
CA TYR A 1097 0.01 59.40 -17.80
C TYR A 1097 -0.52 58.58 -16.61
N SER A 1098 -1.00 57.34 -16.79
CA SER A 1098 -1.54 56.52 -15.67
C SER A 1098 -0.54 56.26 -14.55
N ASN A 1099 0.75 56.26 -14.85
CA ASN A 1099 1.80 56.03 -13.86
C ASN A 1099 2.00 57.23 -12.95
N VAL A 1100 1.52 58.42 -13.34
CA VAL A 1100 1.80 59.70 -12.69
C VAL A 1100 0.54 60.38 -12.16
N LEU A 1101 -0.59 60.27 -12.86
CA LEU A 1101 -1.82 60.98 -12.57
C LEU A 1101 -3.01 60.04 -12.32
N ASN A 1102 -3.91 60.44 -11.42
CA ASN A 1102 -5.17 59.76 -11.16
C ASN A 1102 -6.19 59.99 -12.30
N GLU A 1103 -7.23 59.16 -12.39
CA GLU A 1103 -8.25 59.29 -13.47
C GLU A 1103 -8.93 60.67 -13.53
N GLN A 1104 -9.08 61.35 -12.39
CA GLN A 1104 -9.62 62.71 -12.34
C GLN A 1104 -8.62 63.76 -12.88
N GLU A 1105 -7.34 63.57 -12.63
CA GLU A 1105 -6.27 64.46 -13.08
C GLU A 1105 -6.01 64.31 -14.58
N ILE A 1106 -6.18 63.11 -15.12
CA ILE A 1106 -6.11 62.83 -16.58
C ILE A 1106 -7.23 63.57 -17.33
N ASN A 1107 -8.43 63.68 -16.75
CA ASN A 1107 -9.52 64.46 -17.34
C ASN A 1107 -9.16 65.96 -17.37
N ASN A 1108 -8.54 66.48 -16.31
CA ASN A 1108 -8.07 67.87 -16.27
C ASN A 1108 -6.97 68.14 -17.33
N VAL A 1109 -6.07 67.18 -17.57
CA VAL A 1109 -5.08 67.28 -18.65
C VAL A 1109 -5.76 67.32 -20.02
N THR A 1110 -6.80 66.51 -20.22
CA THR A 1110 -7.58 66.51 -21.47
C THR A 1110 -8.27 67.86 -21.70
N GLU A 1111 -8.85 68.46 -20.65
CA GLU A 1111 -9.47 69.79 -20.70
C GLU A 1111 -8.45 70.91 -20.97
N LEU A 1112 -7.23 70.81 -20.40
CA LEU A 1112 -6.14 71.75 -20.69
C LEU A 1112 -5.68 71.67 -22.15
N ILE A 1113 -5.57 70.45 -22.69
CA ILE A 1113 -5.21 70.23 -24.09
C ILE A 1113 -6.31 70.77 -25.01
N SER A 1114 -7.59 70.50 -24.72
CA SER A 1114 -8.70 71.04 -25.53
C SER A 1114 -8.75 72.56 -25.47
N ALA A 1115 -8.58 73.17 -24.31
CA ALA A 1115 -8.53 74.62 -24.16
C ALA A 1115 -7.36 75.25 -24.94
N SER A 1116 -6.20 74.58 -24.97
CA SER A 1116 -5.05 75.03 -25.75
C SER A 1116 -5.28 74.95 -27.26
N ILE A 1117 -6.01 73.94 -27.73
CA ILE A 1117 -6.39 73.77 -29.14
C ILE A 1117 -7.45 74.80 -29.52
N GLU A 1118 -8.47 75.01 -28.68
CA GLU A 1118 -9.51 76.02 -28.89
C GLU A 1118 -8.90 77.42 -29.07
N ARG A 1119 -7.93 77.79 -28.22
CA ARG A 1119 -7.21 79.07 -28.34
C ARG A 1119 -6.46 79.21 -29.68
N LEU A 1120 -5.88 78.14 -30.20
CA LEU A 1120 -5.18 78.15 -31.50
C LEU A 1120 -6.15 78.17 -32.68
N THR A 1121 -7.35 77.58 -32.54
CA THR A 1121 -8.38 77.60 -33.59
C THR A 1121 -9.03 78.98 -33.77
N ALA A 1122 -9.15 79.76 -32.69
CA ALA A 1122 -9.72 81.11 -32.70
C ALA A 1122 -8.94 82.09 -33.60
N ASP A 1123 -7.60 81.97 -33.64
CA ASP A 1123 -6.70 82.85 -34.41
C ASP A 1123 -6.10 82.18 -35.68
N SER A 1124 -6.69 81.06 -36.12
CA SER A 1124 -6.14 80.14 -37.14
C SER A 1124 -5.68 80.80 -38.45
N SER A 1125 -6.45 81.74 -39.00
CA SER A 1125 -6.13 82.38 -40.29
C SER A 1125 -4.94 83.35 -40.23
N GLU A 1126 -4.71 83.96 -39.07
CA GLU A 1126 -3.59 84.89 -38.85
C GLU A 1126 -2.32 84.13 -38.45
N LEU A 1127 -2.47 83.09 -37.63
CA LEU A 1127 -1.40 82.16 -37.26
C LEU A 1127 -0.78 81.48 -38.49
N GLN A 1128 -1.59 81.03 -39.45
CA GLN A 1128 -1.09 80.37 -40.66
C GLN A 1128 -0.19 81.28 -41.51
N LYS A 1129 -0.57 82.57 -41.65
CA LYS A 1129 0.24 83.55 -42.40
C LYS A 1129 1.59 83.79 -41.72
N ARG A 1130 1.60 83.86 -40.38
CA ARG A 1130 2.81 84.07 -39.57
C ARG A 1130 3.74 82.85 -39.60
N LEU A 1131 3.19 81.64 -39.57
CA LEU A 1131 3.95 80.40 -39.74
C LEU A 1131 4.61 80.33 -41.12
N HIS A 1132 3.85 80.63 -42.19
CA HIS A 1132 4.40 80.65 -43.54
C HIS A 1132 5.50 81.70 -43.70
N SER A 1133 5.35 82.89 -43.10
CA SER A 1133 6.38 83.93 -43.14
C SER A 1133 7.64 83.52 -42.39
N ALA A 1134 7.51 82.93 -41.19
CA ALA A 1134 8.66 82.45 -40.42
C ALA A 1134 9.41 81.31 -41.15
N LEU A 1135 8.68 80.37 -41.75
CA LEU A 1135 9.23 79.29 -42.56
C LEU A 1135 9.97 79.80 -43.81
N SER A 1136 9.39 80.77 -44.52
CA SER A 1136 10.02 81.38 -45.70
C SER A 1136 11.31 82.11 -45.34
N LEU A 1137 11.30 82.90 -44.26
CA LEU A 1137 12.44 83.68 -43.82
C LEU A 1137 13.60 82.78 -43.37
N ALA A 1138 13.30 81.72 -42.61
CA ALA A 1138 14.32 80.79 -42.12
C ALA A 1138 14.94 79.96 -43.26
N ASN A 1139 14.14 79.52 -44.24
CA ASN A 1139 14.65 78.81 -45.43
C ASN A 1139 15.51 79.72 -46.32
N GLU A 1140 15.16 81.00 -46.46
CA GLU A 1140 15.97 81.98 -47.19
C GLU A 1140 17.33 82.22 -46.51
N VAL A 1141 17.36 82.39 -45.19
CA VAL A 1141 18.57 82.64 -44.40
C VAL A 1141 19.53 81.44 -44.41
N THR A 1142 19.01 80.22 -44.42
CA THR A 1142 19.80 78.98 -44.40
C THR A 1142 20.24 78.49 -45.78
N GLY A 1143 19.97 79.24 -46.86
CA GLY A 1143 20.51 78.97 -48.20
C GLY A 1143 19.52 78.38 -49.22
N SER A 1144 18.22 78.33 -48.92
CA SER A 1144 17.15 77.89 -49.84
C SER A 1144 17.35 76.50 -50.45
N HIS A 1145 17.82 75.56 -49.62
CA HIS A 1145 18.15 74.19 -50.05
C HIS A 1145 16.92 73.32 -50.36
N CYS A 1146 15.72 73.70 -49.89
CA CYS A 1146 14.47 72.97 -50.08
C CYS A 1146 13.37 73.87 -50.65
N VAL A 1147 12.47 73.31 -51.46
CA VAL A 1147 11.24 73.98 -51.91
C VAL A 1147 10.09 73.56 -50.99
N ILE A 1148 9.44 74.54 -50.37
CA ILE A 1148 8.32 74.30 -49.44
C ILE A 1148 7.02 74.27 -50.25
N ASN A 1149 6.32 73.14 -50.22
CA ASN A 1149 4.98 73.04 -50.79
C ASN A 1149 3.92 73.33 -49.71
N TYR A 1150 3.38 74.55 -49.73
CA TYR A 1150 2.41 75.04 -48.74
C TYR A 1150 1.02 74.37 -48.84
N GLU A 1151 0.71 73.63 -49.92
CA GLU A 1151 -0.58 72.95 -50.08
C GLU A 1151 -0.61 71.59 -49.40
N ILE A 1152 0.51 70.85 -49.44
CA ILE A 1152 0.67 69.52 -48.84
C ILE A 1152 1.54 69.55 -47.57
N ASN A 1153 2.11 70.70 -47.21
CA ASN A 1153 3.05 70.88 -46.09
C ASN A 1153 4.25 69.92 -46.14
N THR A 1154 4.67 69.52 -47.34
CA THR A 1154 5.85 68.68 -47.59
C THR A 1154 6.94 69.48 -48.28
N MET A 1155 8.16 68.94 -48.25
CA MET A 1155 9.31 69.54 -48.91
C MET A 1155 9.70 68.76 -50.16
N GLU A 1156 9.94 69.49 -51.24
CA GLU A 1156 10.52 68.97 -52.47
C GLU A 1156 12.00 69.38 -52.52
N PHE A 1157 12.87 68.38 -52.66
CA PHE A 1157 14.31 68.59 -52.70
C PHE A 1157 14.74 69.08 -54.09
N LYS A 1158 15.72 70.00 -54.15
CA LYS A 1158 16.35 70.41 -55.40
C LYS A 1158 17.48 69.48 -55.81
#